data_AF-A0A8H5DG03-F1
#
_entry.id   AF-A0A8H5DG03-F1
#
_cell.length_a   1.000
_cell.length_b   1.000
_cell.length_c   1.000
_cell.angle_alpha   90.00
_cell.angle_beta   90.00
_cell.angle_gamma   90.00
#
_symmetry.space_group_name_H-M   'P 1'
#
loop_
_entity.id
_entity.type
_entity.pdbx_description
1 polymer ?
#
loop_
_entity_poly.entity_id
_entity_poly.type
_entity_poly.pdbx_seq_one_letter_code
_entity_poly.pdbx_strand_id
1 'polypeptide(L)'
;MAKIASVRYYRVKPRWLMVKVVDENGEHGWGEATLEGHDLAVEGCLDEMIPRIVGQEANDIENIWQMFWRHGFYRGGPVFMSAISGIDIALWDLKGRNLKVPIYELLGGKVRNKVQVYCWIGGDRPADVEAAAKKRLEQGLTCVKMNATEDLGWIDSPAVLDSTIERLKQVKALGLDAGLDFHGRLHKGMAKQLARALEPHRPLFIEEPILVEHPEAIKKLSEQTVIPIAFGERLYTRWDIKRFLEDSSVDILQPDIAHAGGISETKRIATMAEAYDVAIAPHCPLGPVAFAASVQVALSSPNFAILEMSLGMHYNTEAGDIDLLTYLKNPSVFDLEGGHVKAPTGYGLGIDIDEEMVIKISKETEPWQCKTFHGPDGSIPYHGPDPSWHHRQTTSVLAMSVNPHAQSKLGLAPSSARQRGTGKALMSIGSFYAFVFSRSENVRLTVVARSNYEAVAANGIDITSENHGKHLVKPHQVLRQVADAGQEFDFIVCAHKAVDQVRAAADVAPGVGDQTSIVIIQNGVGNEDAFRERFPSVTIISCVTWVGASQPQAGIVKHTTSEDMQVGLYPNQAGDSSRDEQRLKQLETLLNTGKTVFQIVPNIQVQRWEKVVWNAAWNSLTALTLMDTHSWLNSSDLSTPMTRKLMKEVIDVAKAMDVPLEYELIDRLLEKILAMPPIGSSMRTDYENGKPMEVEVILGYPVKKGLELKIDVATIHTLYTVLLAINKRLIKAQL
;
A
#
# COMPACT_ATOMS: atom_id res chain seq x y z
N MET A 1 -30.39 39.39 -12.59
CA MET A 1 -30.64 38.32 -11.60
C MET A 1 -29.68 38.59 -10.44
N ALA A 2 -29.48 37.69 -9.47
CA ALA A 2 -28.55 38.01 -8.38
C ALA A 2 -27.11 37.95 -8.86
N LYS A 3 -26.29 38.90 -8.42
CA LYS A 3 -24.86 38.91 -8.70
C LYS A 3 -24.14 37.95 -7.75
N ILE A 4 -22.96 37.51 -8.14
CA ILE A 4 -22.07 36.72 -7.29
C ILE A 4 -21.61 37.60 -6.12
N ALA A 5 -22.01 37.23 -4.90
CA ALA A 5 -21.61 37.94 -3.70
C ALA A 5 -20.29 37.40 -3.13
N SER A 6 -20.09 36.07 -3.18
CA SER A 6 -18.85 35.46 -2.73
C SER A 6 -18.59 34.10 -3.38
N VAL A 7 -17.32 33.71 -3.39
CA VAL A 7 -16.86 32.38 -3.78
C VAL A 7 -15.89 31.90 -2.71
N ARG A 8 -16.03 30.65 -2.28
CA ARG A 8 -15.17 30.00 -1.27
C ARG A 8 -14.76 28.63 -1.76
N TYR A 9 -13.61 28.14 -1.31
CA TYR A 9 -13.17 26.77 -1.56
C TYR A 9 -12.79 26.06 -0.26
N TYR A 10 -12.89 24.74 -0.27
CA TYR A 10 -12.68 23.88 0.89
C TYR A 10 -11.90 22.64 0.46
N ARG A 11 -10.68 22.50 0.98
CA ARG A 11 -9.98 21.21 0.97
C ARG A 11 -10.71 20.24 1.87
N VAL A 12 -10.98 19.04 1.39
CA VAL A 12 -11.57 17.97 2.21
C VAL A 12 -10.91 16.63 1.88
N LYS A 13 -10.94 15.71 2.84
CA LYS A 13 -10.50 14.34 2.62
C LYS A 13 -11.41 13.64 1.58
N PRO A 14 -10.94 12.61 0.86
CA PRO A 14 -9.57 12.06 0.86
C PRO A 14 -8.52 13.01 0.29
N ARG A 15 -8.86 13.81 -0.73
CA ARG A 15 -7.98 14.77 -1.42
C ARG A 15 -8.77 15.61 -2.44
N TRP A 16 -9.91 16.16 -2.01
CA TRP A 16 -10.84 16.89 -2.87
C TRP A 16 -10.83 18.38 -2.56
N LEU A 17 -11.15 19.19 -3.57
CA LEU A 17 -11.27 20.65 -3.45
C LEU A 17 -12.67 21.09 -3.88
N MET A 18 -13.55 21.33 -2.91
CA MET A 18 -14.92 21.80 -3.16
C MET A 18 -14.96 23.31 -3.31
N VAL A 19 -15.82 23.82 -4.19
CA VAL A 19 -16.05 25.24 -4.44
C VAL A 19 -17.51 25.57 -4.14
N LYS A 20 -17.78 26.68 -3.44
CA LYS A 20 -19.11 27.20 -3.17
C LYS A 20 -19.23 28.61 -3.71
N VAL A 21 -20.23 28.85 -4.56
CA VAL A 21 -20.59 30.20 -5.04
C VAL A 21 -21.88 30.62 -4.36
N VAL A 22 -21.92 31.86 -3.84
CA VAL A 22 -23.09 32.44 -3.17
C VAL A 22 -23.45 33.75 -3.86
N ASP A 23 -24.74 33.95 -4.16
CA ASP A 23 -25.25 35.18 -4.76
C ASP A 23 -25.73 36.21 -3.72
N GLU A 24 -26.09 37.41 -4.17
CA GLU A 24 -26.58 38.50 -3.30
C GLU A 24 -27.90 38.20 -2.58
N ASN A 25 -28.65 37.18 -3.03
CA ASN A 25 -29.86 36.73 -2.34
C ASN A 25 -29.55 35.68 -1.25
N GLY A 26 -28.30 35.23 -1.14
CA GLY A 26 -27.87 34.17 -0.23
C GLY A 26 -28.12 32.76 -0.77
N GLU A 27 -28.58 32.62 -2.02
CA GLU A 27 -28.67 31.34 -2.70
C GLU A 27 -27.26 30.89 -3.12
N HIS A 28 -27.05 29.57 -3.21
CA HIS A 28 -25.72 29.03 -3.46
C HIS A 28 -25.73 27.80 -4.35
N GLY A 29 -24.57 27.52 -4.94
CA GLY A 29 -24.29 26.29 -5.67
C GLY A 29 -22.92 25.72 -5.32
N TRP A 30 -22.79 24.41 -5.47
CA TRP A 30 -21.56 23.66 -5.20
C TRP A 30 -20.88 23.20 -6.48
N GLY A 31 -19.56 23.24 -6.49
CA GLY A 31 -18.69 22.76 -7.55
C GLY A 31 -17.47 22.04 -6.99
N GLU A 32 -16.68 21.43 -7.87
CA GLU A 32 -15.49 20.68 -7.49
C GLU A 32 -14.34 21.02 -8.44
N ALA A 33 -13.22 21.45 -7.86
CA ALA A 33 -11.98 21.85 -8.54
C ALA A 33 -10.81 20.93 -8.15
N THR A 34 -11.11 19.68 -7.77
CA THR A 34 -10.09 18.69 -7.40
C THR A 34 -9.06 18.59 -8.52
N LEU A 35 -7.77 18.57 -8.15
CA LEU A 35 -6.63 18.24 -9.02
C LEU A 35 -5.54 17.65 -8.13
N GLU A 36 -5.54 16.33 -8.00
CA GLU A 36 -4.72 15.60 -7.04
C GLU A 36 -3.24 15.99 -7.16
N GLY A 37 -2.65 16.38 -6.01
CA GLY A 37 -1.24 16.75 -5.91
C GLY A 37 -0.93 18.19 -6.27
N HIS A 38 -1.93 18.96 -6.69
CA HIS A 38 -1.78 20.35 -7.12
C HIS A 38 -2.78 21.31 -6.43
N ASP A 39 -3.36 20.92 -5.28
CA ASP A 39 -4.35 21.71 -4.53
C ASP A 39 -3.91 23.18 -4.38
N LEU A 40 -2.69 23.42 -3.90
CA LEU A 40 -2.17 24.78 -3.68
C LEU A 40 -2.12 25.64 -4.96
N ALA A 41 -1.84 25.01 -6.10
CA ALA A 41 -1.82 25.72 -7.38
C ALA A 41 -3.23 26.09 -7.84
N VAL A 42 -4.20 25.18 -7.64
CA VAL A 42 -5.61 25.44 -7.96
C VAL A 42 -6.20 26.49 -7.02
N GLU A 43 -5.89 26.43 -5.72
CA GLU A 43 -6.29 27.45 -4.74
C GLU A 43 -5.77 28.83 -5.13
N GLY A 44 -4.48 28.95 -5.47
CA GLY A 44 -3.92 30.22 -5.95
C GLY A 44 -4.57 30.71 -7.25
N CYS A 45 -4.96 29.80 -8.14
CA CYS A 45 -5.68 30.15 -9.36
C CYS A 45 -7.11 30.63 -9.05
N LEU A 46 -7.81 29.97 -8.13
CA LEU A 46 -9.12 30.41 -7.63
C LEU A 46 -9.02 31.79 -6.98
N ASP A 47 -8.02 32.04 -6.13
CA ASP A 47 -7.78 33.35 -5.50
C ASP A 47 -7.62 34.47 -6.54
N GLU A 48 -7.02 34.18 -7.71
CA GLU A 48 -6.91 35.14 -8.81
C GLU A 48 -8.24 35.31 -9.58
N MET A 49 -8.98 34.22 -9.77
CA MET A 49 -10.26 34.22 -10.51
C MET A 49 -11.39 34.91 -9.75
N ILE A 50 -11.47 34.71 -8.42
CA ILE A 50 -12.59 35.16 -7.58
C ILE A 50 -12.84 36.67 -7.67
N PRO A 51 -11.82 37.55 -7.50
CA PRO A 51 -12.02 39.01 -7.60
C PRO A 51 -12.55 39.47 -8.96
N ARG A 52 -12.36 38.68 -10.02
CA ARG A 52 -12.81 39.01 -11.38
C ARG A 52 -14.30 38.74 -11.56
N ILE A 53 -14.89 37.81 -10.80
CA ILE A 53 -16.29 37.37 -10.97
C ILE A 53 -17.23 37.85 -9.86
N VAL A 54 -16.73 38.22 -8.68
CA VAL A 54 -17.56 38.86 -7.65
C VAL A 54 -18.17 40.16 -8.21
N GLY A 55 -19.48 40.31 -8.06
CA GLY A 55 -20.26 41.41 -8.62
C GLY A 55 -20.74 41.22 -10.07
N GLN A 56 -20.35 40.13 -10.75
CA GLN A 56 -20.92 39.74 -12.04
C GLN A 56 -22.25 39.00 -11.85
N GLU A 57 -23.09 38.97 -12.89
CA GLU A 57 -24.34 38.21 -12.91
C GLU A 57 -24.06 36.70 -12.89
N ALA A 58 -24.54 35.99 -11.86
CA ALA A 58 -24.24 34.56 -11.69
C ALA A 58 -24.80 33.69 -12.83
N ASN A 59 -25.85 34.15 -13.50
CA ASN A 59 -26.48 33.40 -14.60
C ASN A 59 -25.77 33.55 -15.94
N ASP A 60 -24.80 34.44 -16.07
CA ASP A 60 -24.02 34.63 -17.28
C ASP A 60 -22.85 33.64 -17.35
N ILE A 61 -23.14 32.35 -17.11
CA ILE A 61 -22.16 31.25 -17.01
C ILE A 61 -21.26 31.19 -18.25
N GLU A 62 -21.85 31.26 -19.45
CA GLU A 62 -21.09 31.27 -20.71
C GLU A 62 -20.14 32.47 -20.78
N ASN A 63 -20.60 33.66 -20.37
CA ASN A 63 -19.75 34.85 -20.37
C ASN A 63 -18.59 34.70 -19.38
N ILE A 64 -18.85 34.20 -18.16
CA ILE A 64 -17.81 33.97 -17.14
C ILE A 64 -16.79 32.96 -17.65
N TRP A 65 -17.25 31.84 -18.22
CA TRP A 65 -16.40 30.80 -18.80
C TRP A 65 -15.52 31.37 -19.93
N GLN A 66 -16.13 32.08 -20.89
CA GLN A 66 -15.42 32.71 -22.01
C GLN A 66 -14.49 33.84 -21.56
N MET A 67 -14.84 34.58 -20.51
CA MET A 67 -13.99 35.62 -19.94
C MET A 67 -12.70 34.99 -19.43
N PHE A 68 -12.77 33.92 -18.64
CA PHE A 68 -11.55 33.23 -18.18
C PHE A 68 -10.75 32.72 -19.37
N TRP A 69 -11.39 31.99 -20.29
CA TRP A 69 -10.72 31.42 -21.46
C TRP A 69 -10.07 32.48 -22.38
N ARG A 70 -10.75 33.62 -22.62
CA ARG A 70 -10.34 34.57 -23.66
C ARG A 70 -9.58 35.78 -23.11
N HIS A 71 -9.86 36.22 -21.89
CA HIS A 71 -9.24 37.42 -21.30
C HIS A 71 -8.05 37.10 -20.38
N GLY A 72 -7.73 35.81 -20.13
CA GLY A 72 -6.51 35.38 -19.42
C GLY A 72 -5.23 35.40 -20.29
N PHE A 73 -5.35 35.70 -21.58
CA PHE A 73 -4.30 35.66 -22.60
C PHE A 73 -3.73 34.24 -22.85
N TYR A 74 -2.99 33.67 -21.90
CA TYR A 74 -2.58 32.25 -21.92
C TYR A 74 -3.72 31.38 -21.41
N ARG A 75 -3.86 30.17 -21.95
CA ARG A 75 -5.07 29.36 -21.81
C ARG A 75 -4.75 27.91 -21.47
N GLY A 76 -5.68 27.29 -20.75
CA GLY A 76 -5.69 25.85 -20.55
C GLY A 76 -4.64 25.37 -19.55
N GLY A 77 -4.31 24.09 -19.68
CA GLY A 77 -3.50 23.37 -18.70
C GLY A 77 -4.35 22.89 -17.51
N PRO A 78 -3.84 21.92 -16.73
CA PRO A 78 -4.61 21.24 -15.69
C PRO A 78 -5.08 22.20 -14.60
N VAL A 79 -4.18 23.03 -14.05
CA VAL A 79 -4.50 23.92 -12.92
C VAL A 79 -5.61 24.92 -13.25
N PHE A 80 -5.46 25.63 -14.38
CA PHE A 80 -6.40 26.66 -14.79
C PHE A 80 -7.76 26.08 -15.15
N MET A 81 -7.77 24.97 -15.88
CA MET A 81 -9.03 24.33 -16.27
C MET A 81 -9.74 23.71 -15.07
N SER A 82 -9.03 23.19 -14.06
CA SER A 82 -9.65 22.69 -12.83
C SER A 82 -10.29 23.79 -11.98
N ALA A 83 -9.62 24.95 -11.86
CA ALA A 83 -10.21 26.12 -11.20
C ALA A 83 -11.49 26.60 -11.91
N ILE A 84 -11.48 26.64 -13.25
CA ILE A 84 -12.69 26.94 -14.04
C ILE A 84 -13.78 25.92 -13.79
N SER A 85 -13.47 24.62 -13.76
CA SER A 85 -14.46 23.57 -13.55
C SER A 85 -15.21 23.75 -12.23
N GLY A 86 -14.50 24.01 -11.13
CA GLY A 86 -15.16 24.22 -9.84
C GLY A 86 -16.12 25.41 -9.83
N ILE A 87 -15.74 26.52 -10.48
CA ILE A 87 -16.61 27.70 -10.61
C ILE A 87 -17.80 27.38 -11.54
N ASP A 88 -17.56 26.79 -12.70
CA ASP A 88 -18.58 26.46 -13.70
C ASP A 88 -19.66 25.53 -13.13
N ILE A 89 -19.24 24.44 -12.46
CA ILE A 89 -20.16 23.49 -11.82
C ILE A 89 -21.00 24.19 -10.76
N ALA A 90 -20.38 25.03 -9.91
CA ALA A 90 -21.10 25.77 -8.86
C ALA A 90 -22.11 26.76 -9.41
N LEU A 91 -21.78 27.46 -10.50
CA LEU A 91 -22.70 28.38 -11.18
C LEU A 91 -23.88 27.64 -11.83
N TRP A 92 -23.65 26.46 -12.41
CA TRP A 92 -24.71 25.60 -12.94
C TRP A 92 -25.62 25.06 -11.84
N ASP A 93 -25.07 24.64 -10.71
CA ASP A 93 -25.85 24.20 -9.54
C ASP A 93 -26.74 25.35 -9.02
N LEU A 94 -26.16 26.53 -8.83
CA LEU A 94 -26.88 27.74 -8.43
C LEU A 94 -28.02 28.08 -9.40
N LYS A 95 -27.74 28.05 -10.71
CA LYS A 95 -28.76 28.32 -11.74
C LYS A 95 -29.91 27.31 -11.68
N GLY A 96 -29.61 26.01 -11.60
CA GLY A 96 -30.63 24.98 -11.52
C GLY A 96 -31.47 25.08 -10.23
N ARG A 97 -30.84 25.40 -9.09
CA ARG A 97 -31.54 25.66 -7.82
C ARG A 97 -32.47 26.87 -7.91
N ASN A 98 -31.98 27.99 -8.44
CA ASN A 98 -32.77 29.20 -8.63
C ASN A 98 -33.99 28.98 -9.56
N LEU A 99 -33.81 28.17 -10.60
CA LEU A 99 -34.87 27.80 -11.54
C LEU A 99 -35.71 26.59 -11.08
N LYS A 100 -35.35 25.97 -9.96
CA LYS A 100 -36.02 24.77 -9.40
C LYS A 100 -36.11 23.61 -10.39
N VAL A 101 -35.04 23.37 -11.12
CA VAL A 101 -34.91 22.26 -12.08
C VAL A 101 -33.53 21.59 -11.96
N PRO A 102 -33.42 20.29 -12.25
CA PRO A 102 -32.11 19.65 -12.41
C PRO A 102 -31.39 20.21 -13.64
N ILE A 103 -30.06 20.20 -13.63
CA ILE A 103 -29.23 20.78 -14.70
C ILE A 103 -29.52 20.14 -16.06
N TYR A 104 -29.80 18.84 -16.15
CA TYR A 104 -30.09 18.20 -17.44
C TYR A 104 -31.31 18.80 -18.16
N GLU A 105 -32.30 19.36 -17.44
CA GLU A 105 -33.44 20.05 -18.07
C GLU A 105 -32.96 21.32 -18.78
N LEU A 106 -32.00 22.03 -18.19
CA LEU A 106 -31.37 23.20 -18.80
C LEU A 106 -30.46 22.81 -19.98
N LEU A 107 -29.93 21.59 -19.98
CA LEU A 107 -29.10 21.03 -21.07
C LEU A 107 -29.94 20.38 -22.18
N GLY A 108 -31.26 20.61 -22.22
CA GLY A 108 -32.16 20.12 -23.27
C GLY A 108 -32.98 18.88 -22.91
N GLY A 109 -32.96 18.47 -21.64
CA GLY A 109 -33.72 17.35 -21.11
C GLY A 109 -32.96 16.01 -21.13
N LYS A 110 -33.63 14.98 -20.61
CA LYS A 110 -33.09 13.62 -20.54
C LYS A 110 -33.20 12.89 -21.86
N VAL A 111 -32.10 12.28 -22.30
CA VAL A 111 -32.09 11.27 -23.37
C VAL A 111 -32.01 9.84 -22.81
N ARG A 112 -31.87 9.71 -21.48
CA ARG A 112 -31.92 8.44 -20.73
C ARG A 112 -32.41 8.69 -19.30
N ASN A 113 -32.96 7.66 -18.65
CA ASN A 113 -33.54 7.77 -17.30
C ASN A 113 -32.64 7.24 -16.17
N LYS A 114 -31.50 6.66 -16.52
CA LYS A 114 -30.51 6.11 -15.60
C LYS A 114 -29.13 6.12 -16.26
N VAL A 115 -28.09 6.13 -15.45
CA VAL A 115 -26.67 6.20 -15.85
C VAL A 115 -26.01 4.90 -15.40
N GLN A 116 -25.44 4.15 -16.34
CA GLN A 116 -24.64 2.97 -16.00
C GLN A 116 -23.32 3.41 -15.37
N VAL A 117 -22.91 2.72 -14.31
CA VAL A 117 -21.66 3.02 -13.59
C VAL A 117 -20.77 1.79 -13.49
N TYR A 118 -19.47 2.03 -13.37
CA TYR A 118 -18.50 1.03 -12.90
C TYR A 118 -17.74 1.59 -11.69
N CYS A 119 -17.26 0.69 -10.83
CA CYS A 119 -16.33 1.04 -9.77
C CYS A 119 -14.99 0.37 -10.01
N TRP A 120 -13.95 1.00 -9.46
CA TRP A 120 -12.61 0.48 -9.52
C TRP A 120 -12.42 -0.72 -8.58
N ILE A 121 -11.69 -1.74 -9.03
CA ILE A 121 -11.26 -2.87 -8.20
C ILE A 121 -9.74 -2.89 -8.07
N GLY A 122 -9.28 -2.92 -6.81
CA GLY A 122 -7.89 -3.19 -6.46
C GLY A 122 -7.45 -4.56 -6.97
N GLY A 123 -6.15 -4.71 -7.22
CA GLY A 123 -5.56 -6.03 -7.36
C GLY A 123 -4.33 -6.08 -8.27
N ASP A 124 -3.17 -5.74 -7.71
CA ASP A 124 -1.87 -6.08 -8.30
C ASP A 124 -1.59 -7.58 -8.22
N ARG A 125 -2.48 -8.36 -7.56
CA ARG A 125 -2.39 -9.81 -7.42
C ARG A 125 -3.63 -10.51 -7.96
N PRO A 126 -3.48 -11.65 -8.65
CA PRO A 126 -4.61 -12.42 -9.16
C PRO A 126 -5.64 -12.84 -8.11
N ALA A 127 -5.23 -13.18 -6.89
CA ALA A 127 -6.17 -13.61 -5.85
C ALA A 127 -7.04 -12.46 -5.29
N ASP A 128 -6.56 -11.21 -5.35
CA ASP A 128 -7.25 -10.05 -4.79
C ASP A 128 -8.32 -9.51 -5.76
N VAL A 129 -8.09 -9.66 -7.07
CA VAL A 129 -9.03 -9.23 -8.12
C VAL A 129 -10.35 -9.99 -8.06
N GLU A 130 -10.34 -11.31 -7.87
CA GLU A 130 -11.57 -12.10 -7.81
C GLU A 130 -12.45 -11.70 -6.61
N ALA A 131 -11.85 -11.51 -5.44
CA ALA A 131 -12.57 -11.09 -4.24
C ALA A 131 -13.14 -9.67 -4.38
N ALA A 132 -12.34 -8.73 -4.90
CA ALA A 132 -12.79 -7.37 -5.14
C ALA A 132 -13.92 -7.32 -6.20
N ALA A 133 -13.78 -8.09 -7.29
CA ALA A 133 -14.81 -8.21 -8.32
C ALA A 133 -16.12 -8.80 -7.77
N LYS A 134 -16.05 -9.85 -6.93
CA LYS A 134 -17.24 -10.39 -6.26
C LYS A 134 -17.94 -9.35 -5.38
N LYS A 135 -17.18 -8.56 -4.62
CA LYS A 135 -17.75 -7.46 -3.82
C LYS A 135 -18.48 -6.43 -4.69
N ARG A 136 -17.94 -6.10 -5.88
CA ARG A 136 -18.61 -5.20 -6.83
C ARG A 136 -19.87 -5.82 -7.43
N LEU A 137 -19.83 -7.11 -7.73
CA LEU A 137 -21.00 -7.85 -8.18
C LEU A 137 -22.12 -7.87 -7.11
N GLU A 138 -21.77 -8.05 -5.84
CA GLU A 138 -22.69 -7.99 -4.70
C GLU A 138 -23.30 -6.59 -4.51
N GLN A 139 -22.56 -5.53 -4.87
CA GLN A 139 -23.08 -4.15 -4.96
C GLN A 139 -24.02 -3.93 -6.16
N GLY A 140 -24.24 -4.96 -6.99
CA GLY A 140 -25.11 -4.92 -8.15
C GLY A 140 -24.47 -4.38 -9.41
N LEU A 141 -23.15 -4.14 -9.43
CA LEU A 141 -22.43 -3.67 -10.62
C LEU A 141 -22.33 -4.78 -11.67
N THR A 142 -22.37 -4.38 -12.94
CA THR A 142 -22.18 -5.27 -14.11
C THR A 142 -20.82 -5.07 -14.79
N CYS A 143 -20.11 -4.00 -14.42
CA CYS A 143 -18.81 -3.63 -14.97
C CYS A 143 -17.89 -3.10 -13.87
N VAL A 144 -16.59 -3.33 -14.03
CA VAL A 144 -15.54 -2.81 -13.17
C VAL A 144 -14.43 -2.16 -14.00
N LYS A 145 -13.59 -1.33 -13.37
CA LYS A 145 -12.31 -0.90 -13.93
C LYS A 145 -11.17 -1.46 -13.07
N MET A 146 -10.08 -1.91 -13.69
CA MET A 146 -8.95 -2.51 -12.99
C MET A 146 -7.61 -2.04 -13.55
N ASN A 147 -6.58 -1.97 -12.68
CA ASN A 147 -5.19 -1.83 -13.09
C ASN A 147 -4.79 -2.98 -14.02
N ALA A 148 -4.29 -2.61 -15.19
CA ALA A 148 -3.93 -3.56 -16.21
C ALA A 148 -2.47 -4.02 -16.06
N THR A 149 -1.49 -3.13 -15.92
CA THR A 149 -0.08 -3.51 -15.73
C THR A 149 0.58 -2.75 -14.58
N GLU A 150 1.59 -3.37 -13.98
CA GLU A 150 2.60 -2.67 -13.16
C GLU A 150 3.47 -1.76 -14.07
N ASP A 151 4.45 -1.06 -13.48
CA ASP A 151 5.42 -0.29 -14.26
C ASP A 151 6.23 -1.23 -15.16
N LEU A 152 6.27 -0.92 -16.46
CA LEU A 152 6.97 -1.73 -17.46
C LEU A 152 8.18 -0.99 -17.99
N GLY A 153 9.26 -1.73 -18.26
CA GLY A 153 10.38 -1.17 -19.01
C GLY A 153 9.95 -0.70 -20.41
N TRP A 154 10.76 0.19 -21.00
CA TRP A 154 10.57 0.68 -22.38
C TRP A 154 10.34 -0.46 -23.39
N ILE A 155 11.08 -1.55 -23.22
CA ILE A 155 10.85 -2.87 -23.81
C ILE A 155 11.11 -3.86 -22.67
N ASP A 156 10.12 -4.69 -22.38
CA ASP A 156 10.18 -5.67 -21.30
C ASP A 156 9.94 -7.09 -21.82
N SER A 157 10.15 -8.08 -20.96
CA SER A 157 9.80 -9.47 -21.26
C SER A 157 8.30 -9.57 -21.54
N PRO A 158 7.86 -10.15 -22.66
CA PRO A 158 6.43 -10.32 -22.96
C PRO A 158 5.65 -11.05 -21.86
N ALA A 159 6.31 -11.91 -21.07
CA ALA A 159 5.69 -12.67 -19.98
C ALA A 159 5.09 -11.80 -18.85
N VAL A 160 5.53 -10.54 -18.71
CA VAL A 160 4.96 -9.60 -17.72
C VAL A 160 3.48 -9.27 -18.02
N LEU A 161 3.07 -9.41 -19.29
CA LEU A 161 1.72 -9.15 -19.77
C LEU A 161 0.72 -10.26 -19.41
N ASP A 162 1.22 -11.47 -19.12
CA ASP A 162 0.38 -12.65 -18.84
C ASP A 162 -0.49 -12.43 -17.60
N SER A 163 0.04 -11.72 -16.60
CA SER A 163 -0.68 -11.45 -15.36
C SER A 163 -1.97 -10.64 -15.60
N THR A 164 -1.94 -9.66 -16.51
CA THR A 164 -3.09 -8.84 -16.89
C THR A 164 -4.19 -9.70 -17.50
N ILE A 165 -3.79 -10.61 -18.40
CA ILE A 165 -4.70 -11.50 -19.13
C ILE A 165 -5.42 -12.45 -18.15
N GLU A 166 -4.67 -13.04 -17.22
CA GLU A 166 -5.26 -13.93 -16.22
C GLU A 166 -6.22 -13.21 -15.27
N ARG A 167 -5.89 -11.98 -14.84
CA ARG A 167 -6.80 -11.16 -14.01
C ARG A 167 -8.09 -10.81 -14.76
N LEU A 168 -8.00 -10.44 -16.03
CA LEU A 168 -9.18 -10.18 -16.86
C LEU A 168 -10.07 -11.42 -16.99
N LYS A 169 -9.49 -12.60 -17.22
CA LYS A 169 -10.24 -13.87 -17.31
C LYS A 169 -11.02 -14.16 -16.03
N GLN A 170 -10.42 -13.91 -14.87
CA GLN A 170 -11.09 -14.09 -13.57
C GLN A 170 -12.31 -13.18 -13.42
N VAL A 171 -12.17 -11.89 -13.77
CA VAL A 171 -13.31 -10.94 -13.73
C VAL A 171 -14.41 -11.37 -14.70
N LYS A 172 -14.04 -11.74 -15.94
CA LYS A 172 -14.99 -12.21 -16.96
C LYS A 172 -15.70 -13.51 -16.55
N ALA A 173 -15.03 -14.41 -15.83
CA ALA A 173 -15.63 -15.64 -15.33
C ALA A 173 -16.73 -15.40 -14.29
N LEU A 174 -16.75 -14.24 -13.64
CA LEU A 174 -17.82 -13.82 -12.73
C LEU A 174 -19.02 -13.18 -13.46
N GLY A 175 -18.94 -13.03 -14.79
CA GLY A 175 -19.98 -12.38 -15.60
C GLY A 175 -19.90 -10.85 -15.62
N LEU A 176 -18.80 -10.26 -15.17
CA LEU A 176 -18.55 -8.82 -15.20
C LEU A 176 -17.79 -8.41 -16.47
N ASP A 177 -18.14 -7.24 -17.01
CA ASP A 177 -17.26 -6.53 -17.95
C ASP A 177 -16.15 -5.77 -17.23
N ALA A 178 -15.04 -5.51 -17.93
CA ALA A 178 -13.87 -4.87 -17.35
C ALA A 178 -13.22 -3.88 -18.32
N GLY A 179 -13.10 -2.63 -17.90
CA GLY A 179 -12.15 -1.67 -18.45
C GLY A 179 -10.76 -1.89 -17.86
N LEU A 180 -9.73 -1.81 -18.71
CA LEU A 180 -8.34 -2.06 -18.32
C LEU A 180 -7.54 -0.76 -18.37
N ASP A 181 -7.12 -0.27 -17.22
CA ASP A 181 -6.43 1.02 -17.09
C ASP A 181 -4.92 0.84 -16.97
N PHE A 182 -4.17 1.53 -17.85
CA PHE A 182 -2.73 1.44 -17.96
C PHE A 182 -1.98 2.65 -17.42
N HIS A 183 -2.68 3.76 -17.11
CA HIS A 183 -2.07 5.00 -16.59
C HIS A 183 -0.89 5.53 -17.43
N GLY A 184 -0.85 5.26 -18.73
CA GLY A 184 0.27 5.62 -19.60
C GLY A 184 1.57 4.84 -19.36
N ARG A 185 1.52 3.73 -18.60
CA ARG A 185 2.70 2.94 -18.20
C ARG A 185 3.22 1.96 -19.25
N LEU A 186 2.47 1.76 -20.33
CA LEU A 186 2.91 0.95 -21.45
C LEU A 186 3.63 1.81 -22.48
N HIS A 187 4.77 1.30 -22.92
CA HIS A 187 5.46 1.85 -24.07
C HIS A 187 4.94 1.21 -25.36
N LYS A 188 4.98 1.98 -26.46
CA LYS A 188 4.50 1.59 -27.79
C LYS A 188 4.92 0.19 -28.25
N GLY A 189 6.11 -0.28 -27.88
CA GLY A 189 6.60 -1.63 -28.23
C GLY A 189 5.86 -2.77 -27.51
N MET A 190 5.42 -2.53 -26.28
CA MET A 190 4.69 -3.49 -25.45
C MET A 190 3.17 -3.42 -25.68
N ALA A 191 2.63 -2.22 -25.88
CA ALA A 191 1.19 -1.98 -26.04
C ALA A 191 0.54 -2.84 -27.14
N LYS A 192 1.22 -3.01 -28.28
CA LYS A 192 0.74 -3.83 -29.40
C LYS A 192 0.64 -5.32 -29.06
N GLN A 193 1.65 -5.83 -28.35
CA GLN A 193 1.70 -7.23 -27.93
C GLN A 193 0.56 -7.52 -26.94
N LEU A 194 0.38 -6.62 -25.98
CA LEU A 194 -0.67 -6.76 -25.00
C LEU A 194 -2.06 -6.66 -25.63
N ALA A 195 -2.31 -5.65 -26.47
CA ALA A 195 -3.59 -5.50 -27.16
C ALA A 195 -3.95 -6.80 -27.89
N ARG A 196 -3.00 -7.36 -28.66
CA ARG A 196 -3.19 -8.62 -29.36
C ARG A 196 -3.52 -9.80 -28.43
N ALA A 197 -2.88 -9.86 -27.27
CA ALA A 197 -3.10 -10.92 -26.29
C ALA A 197 -4.44 -10.78 -25.54
N LEU A 198 -4.96 -9.56 -25.41
CA LEU A 198 -6.24 -9.26 -24.78
C LEU A 198 -7.45 -9.45 -25.71
N GLU A 199 -7.27 -9.37 -27.03
CA GLU A 199 -8.36 -9.48 -28.02
C GLU A 199 -9.29 -10.70 -27.79
N PRO A 200 -8.78 -11.92 -27.54
CA PRO A 200 -9.63 -13.09 -27.31
C PRO A 200 -10.49 -12.99 -26.03
N HIS A 201 -10.12 -12.09 -25.13
CA HIS A 201 -10.74 -11.92 -23.81
C HIS A 201 -11.70 -10.72 -23.75
N ARG A 202 -11.76 -9.92 -24.83
CA ARG A 202 -12.77 -8.88 -25.05
C ARG A 202 -12.97 -7.95 -23.85
N PRO A 203 -11.92 -7.26 -23.35
CA PRO A 203 -12.12 -6.20 -22.37
C PRO A 203 -13.08 -5.13 -22.95
N LEU A 204 -13.75 -4.39 -22.07
CA LEU A 204 -14.68 -3.34 -22.49
C LEU A 204 -13.94 -2.23 -23.24
N PHE A 205 -12.76 -1.85 -22.73
CA PHE A 205 -11.81 -0.95 -23.36
C PHE A 205 -10.41 -1.12 -22.74
N ILE A 206 -9.39 -0.58 -23.41
CA ILE A 206 -8.07 -0.29 -22.84
C ILE A 206 -7.92 1.22 -22.65
N GLU A 207 -7.70 1.66 -21.41
CA GLU A 207 -7.61 3.06 -20.99
C GLU A 207 -6.16 3.51 -20.84
N GLU A 208 -5.83 4.67 -21.41
CA GLU A 208 -4.49 5.30 -21.40
C GLU A 208 -3.34 4.28 -21.69
N PRO A 209 -3.45 3.43 -22.74
CA PRO A 209 -2.41 2.43 -23.03
C PRO A 209 -1.08 3.07 -23.43
N ILE A 210 -1.09 4.27 -23.99
CA ILE A 210 0.10 5.06 -24.27
C ILE A 210 -0.27 6.50 -23.94
N LEU A 211 0.70 7.26 -23.43
CA LEU A 211 0.56 8.69 -23.16
C LEU A 211 0.00 9.48 -24.36
N VAL A 212 -0.94 10.37 -24.07
CA VAL A 212 -1.59 11.26 -25.04
C VAL A 212 -0.63 12.21 -25.76
N GLU A 213 0.57 12.45 -25.22
CA GLU A 213 1.64 13.19 -25.89
C GLU A 213 2.15 12.51 -27.17
N HIS A 214 1.78 11.24 -27.40
CA HIS A 214 2.13 10.46 -28.58
C HIS A 214 0.93 10.14 -29.48
N PRO A 215 0.25 11.14 -30.06
CA PRO A 215 -0.93 10.93 -30.91
C PRO A 215 -0.64 10.02 -32.11
N GLU A 216 0.56 10.09 -32.68
CA GLU A 216 0.98 9.20 -33.77
C GLU A 216 1.17 7.74 -33.34
N ALA A 217 1.44 7.48 -32.06
CA ALA A 217 1.54 6.13 -31.53
C ALA A 217 0.15 5.55 -31.24
N ILE A 218 -0.74 6.37 -30.68
CA ILE A 218 -2.14 6.01 -30.40
C ILE A 218 -2.87 5.66 -31.70
N LYS A 219 -2.77 6.51 -32.74
CA LYS A 219 -3.33 6.22 -34.07
C LYS A 219 -2.86 4.88 -34.64
N LYS A 220 -1.56 4.59 -34.53
CA LYS A 220 -1.01 3.30 -35.00
C LYS A 220 -1.46 2.11 -34.15
N LEU A 221 -1.81 2.32 -32.89
CA LEU A 221 -2.33 1.28 -32.02
C LEU A 221 -3.81 1.01 -32.34
N SER A 222 -4.62 2.04 -32.54
CA SER A 222 -6.04 1.90 -32.90
C SER A 222 -6.22 1.13 -34.22
N GLU A 223 -5.34 1.33 -35.19
CA GLU A 223 -5.33 0.57 -36.45
C GLU A 223 -4.93 -0.92 -36.30
N GLN A 224 -4.42 -1.34 -35.12
CA GLN A 224 -3.83 -2.66 -34.90
C GLN A 224 -4.60 -3.56 -33.92
N THR A 225 -5.65 -3.04 -33.31
CA THR A 225 -6.47 -3.78 -32.33
C THR A 225 -7.94 -3.58 -32.63
N VAL A 226 -8.74 -4.59 -32.32
CA VAL A 226 -10.21 -4.47 -32.33
C VAL A 226 -10.79 -4.04 -30.98
N ILE A 227 -9.93 -3.89 -29.96
CA ILE A 227 -10.33 -3.47 -28.62
C ILE A 227 -10.54 -1.95 -28.61
N PRO A 228 -11.68 -1.44 -28.08
CA PRO A 228 -11.89 -0.01 -27.94
C PRO A 228 -10.79 0.66 -27.12
N ILE A 229 -10.27 1.78 -27.61
CA ILE A 229 -9.27 2.60 -26.93
C ILE A 229 -9.98 3.76 -26.24
N ALA A 230 -9.71 3.90 -24.94
CA ALA A 230 -10.22 4.96 -24.10
C ALA A 230 -9.07 5.85 -23.58
N PHE A 231 -9.28 7.16 -23.55
CA PHE A 231 -8.40 8.12 -22.87
C PHE A 231 -9.08 9.49 -22.82
N GLY A 232 -8.52 10.42 -22.05
CA GLY A 232 -9.05 11.78 -21.95
C GLY A 232 -8.89 12.43 -20.60
N GLU A 233 -8.51 11.68 -19.55
CA GLU A 233 -8.28 12.22 -18.20
C GLU A 233 -7.20 13.33 -18.20
N ARG A 234 -6.27 13.26 -19.17
CA ARG A 234 -5.15 14.21 -19.36
C ARG A 234 -5.39 15.23 -20.47
N LEU A 235 -6.60 15.30 -21.01
CA LEU A 235 -7.00 16.24 -22.06
C LEU A 235 -8.02 17.23 -21.48
N TYR A 236 -7.65 18.51 -21.42
CA TYR A 236 -8.39 19.49 -20.61
C TYR A 236 -9.39 20.31 -21.42
N THR A 237 -9.35 20.25 -22.75
CA THR A 237 -10.14 21.14 -23.60
C THR A 237 -10.59 20.47 -24.89
N ARG A 238 -11.64 21.01 -25.54
CA ARG A 238 -12.06 20.54 -26.88
C ARG A 238 -10.96 20.65 -27.94
N TRP A 239 -9.97 21.52 -27.73
CA TRP A 239 -8.86 21.72 -28.67
C TRP A 239 -7.83 20.59 -28.55
N ASP A 240 -7.65 20.05 -27.35
CA ASP A 240 -6.73 18.93 -27.10
C ASP A 240 -7.27 17.65 -27.74
N ILE A 241 -8.58 17.39 -27.60
CA ILE A 241 -9.21 16.18 -28.15
C ILE A 241 -9.36 16.21 -29.68
N LYS A 242 -9.38 17.39 -30.30
CA LYS A 242 -9.74 17.60 -31.72
C LYS A 242 -8.96 16.67 -32.64
N ARG A 243 -7.65 16.55 -32.41
CA ARG A 243 -6.77 15.74 -33.25
C ARG A 243 -7.12 14.25 -33.18
N PHE A 244 -7.46 13.74 -32.00
CA PHE A 244 -7.75 12.31 -31.82
C PHE A 244 -9.07 11.89 -32.48
N LEU A 245 -10.04 12.82 -32.49
CA LEU A 245 -11.30 12.68 -33.24
C LEU A 245 -11.04 12.69 -34.76
N GLU A 246 -10.27 13.66 -35.26
CA GLU A 246 -9.89 13.77 -36.67
C GLU A 246 -9.08 12.57 -37.17
N ASP A 247 -8.23 12.00 -36.31
CA ASP A 247 -7.42 10.83 -36.60
C ASP A 247 -8.19 9.50 -36.46
N SER A 248 -9.44 9.53 -35.98
CA SER A 248 -10.25 8.33 -35.63
C SER A 248 -9.46 7.34 -34.76
N SER A 249 -8.81 7.87 -33.73
CA SER A 249 -7.85 7.14 -32.89
C SER A 249 -8.33 6.86 -31.47
N VAL A 250 -9.54 7.28 -31.15
CA VAL A 250 -10.22 7.10 -29.86
C VAL A 250 -11.62 6.58 -30.10
N ASP A 251 -12.04 5.60 -29.32
CA ASP A 251 -13.40 5.04 -29.38
C ASP A 251 -14.25 5.56 -28.21
N ILE A 252 -13.60 5.85 -27.07
CA ILE A 252 -14.24 6.33 -25.85
C ILE A 252 -13.42 7.51 -25.29
N LEU A 253 -13.99 8.71 -25.32
CA LEU A 253 -13.40 9.87 -24.66
C LEU A 253 -13.78 9.92 -23.19
N GLN A 254 -12.79 10.16 -22.34
CA GLN A 254 -12.93 10.19 -20.88
C GLN A 254 -12.59 11.56 -20.28
N PRO A 255 -13.27 12.65 -20.67
CA PRO A 255 -13.00 13.96 -20.08
C PRO A 255 -13.31 13.92 -18.58
N ASP A 256 -12.37 14.35 -17.75
CA ASP A 256 -12.64 14.57 -16.34
C ASP A 256 -13.40 15.90 -16.18
N ILE A 257 -14.60 15.88 -15.62
CA ILE A 257 -15.44 17.08 -15.53
C ILE A 257 -14.85 18.17 -14.62
N ALA A 258 -14.05 17.78 -13.62
CA ALA A 258 -13.34 18.68 -12.73
C ALA A 258 -12.04 19.20 -13.34
N HIS A 259 -11.57 18.66 -14.49
CA HIS A 259 -10.38 19.17 -15.19
C HIS A 259 -10.67 19.71 -16.60
N ALA A 260 -11.82 19.36 -17.19
CA ALA A 260 -12.19 19.70 -18.56
C ALA A 260 -13.13 20.91 -18.63
N GLY A 261 -12.96 21.89 -17.73
CA GLY A 261 -13.69 23.15 -17.75
C GLY A 261 -15.16 23.07 -17.34
N GLY A 262 -15.52 22.09 -16.50
CA GLY A 262 -16.85 21.94 -15.90
C GLY A 262 -17.90 21.37 -16.84
N ILE A 263 -19.17 21.56 -16.47
CA ILE A 263 -20.35 21.09 -17.21
C ILE A 263 -20.39 21.72 -18.59
N SER A 264 -20.11 23.03 -18.68
CA SER A 264 -20.17 23.77 -19.94
C SER A 264 -19.27 23.18 -21.02
N GLU A 265 -18.01 22.95 -20.70
CA GLU A 265 -17.03 22.48 -21.67
C GLU A 265 -17.11 20.97 -21.89
N THR A 266 -17.37 20.19 -20.83
CA THR A 266 -17.59 18.73 -20.94
C THR A 266 -18.80 18.41 -21.84
N LYS A 267 -19.89 19.20 -21.75
CA LYS A 267 -21.04 19.04 -22.65
C LYS A 267 -20.70 19.35 -24.11
N ARG A 268 -19.88 20.38 -24.36
CA ARG A 268 -19.40 20.71 -25.72
C ARG A 268 -18.48 19.62 -26.27
N ILE A 269 -17.61 19.04 -25.43
CA ILE A 269 -16.78 17.88 -25.77
C ILE A 269 -17.66 16.69 -26.15
N ALA A 270 -18.66 16.36 -25.34
CA ALA A 270 -19.57 15.26 -25.62
C ALA A 270 -20.33 15.43 -26.95
N THR A 271 -20.83 16.64 -27.20
CA THR A 271 -21.52 16.99 -28.44
C THR A 271 -20.58 16.94 -29.66
N MET A 272 -19.33 17.37 -29.50
CA MET A 272 -18.32 17.27 -30.55
C MET A 272 -17.98 15.81 -30.86
N ALA A 273 -17.80 14.97 -29.85
CA ALA A 273 -17.48 13.54 -30.00
C ALA A 273 -18.62 12.75 -30.68
N GLU A 274 -19.88 13.12 -30.42
CA GLU A 274 -21.06 12.50 -31.03
C GLU A 274 -21.01 12.55 -32.57
N ALA A 275 -20.50 13.65 -33.14
CA ALA A 275 -20.36 13.79 -34.60
C ALA A 275 -19.30 12.87 -35.23
N TYR A 276 -18.44 12.26 -34.41
CA TYR A 276 -17.37 11.35 -34.84
C TYR A 276 -17.67 9.88 -34.49
N ASP A 277 -18.87 9.57 -34.00
CA ASP A 277 -19.25 8.23 -33.51
C ASP A 277 -18.37 7.77 -32.32
N VAL A 278 -17.96 8.72 -31.48
CA VAL A 278 -17.13 8.47 -30.28
C VAL A 278 -18.00 8.56 -29.03
N ALA A 279 -17.89 7.52 -28.19
CA ALA A 279 -18.61 7.47 -26.93
C ALA A 279 -17.96 8.34 -25.85
N ILE A 280 -18.73 8.73 -24.85
CA ILE A 280 -18.25 9.49 -23.69
C ILE A 280 -18.41 8.66 -22.43
N ALA A 281 -17.30 8.50 -21.69
CA ALA A 281 -17.27 7.87 -20.39
C ALA A 281 -16.47 8.76 -19.42
N PRO A 282 -17.09 9.78 -18.78
CA PRO A 282 -16.36 10.77 -18.00
C PRO A 282 -15.48 10.11 -16.93
N HIS A 283 -14.23 10.53 -16.87
CA HIS A 283 -13.31 10.14 -15.80
C HIS A 283 -13.77 10.82 -14.51
N CYS A 284 -13.99 10.05 -13.45
CA CYS A 284 -14.54 10.58 -12.20
C CYS A 284 -14.14 9.76 -10.96
N PRO A 285 -12.84 9.58 -10.68
CA PRO A 285 -12.35 9.03 -9.41
C PRO A 285 -12.45 10.03 -8.24
N LEU A 286 -13.33 11.02 -8.36
CA LEU A 286 -13.39 12.24 -7.56
C LEU A 286 -14.53 12.22 -6.53
N GLY A 287 -14.90 13.39 -6.02
CA GLY A 287 -15.93 13.58 -5.02
C GLY A 287 -17.38 13.59 -5.55
N PRO A 288 -18.35 13.74 -4.63
CA PRO A 288 -19.78 13.63 -4.96
C PRO A 288 -20.27 14.74 -5.88
N VAL A 289 -19.63 15.91 -5.87
CA VAL A 289 -20.03 17.06 -6.67
C VAL A 289 -19.62 16.85 -8.13
N ALA A 290 -18.38 16.43 -8.38
CA ALA A 290 -17.92 16.04 -9.72
C ALA A 290 -18.73 14.86 -10.27
N PHE A 291 -19.03 13.86 -9.43
CA PHE A 291 -19.87 12.73 -9.84
C PHE A 291 -21.29 13.15 -10.22
N ALA A 292 -21.95 13.99 -9.41
CA ALA A 292 -23.27 14.53 -9.73
C ALA A 292 -23.26 15.34 -11.04
N ALA A 293 -22.24 16.20 -11.23
CA ALA A 293 -22.08 16.98 -12.45
C ALA A 293 -21.94 16.07 -13.69
N SER A 294 -21.15 15.00 -13.57
CA SER A 294 -20.98 14.00 -14.62
C SER A 294 -22.29 13.26 -14.93
N VAL A 295 -23.08 12.93 -13.92
CA VAL A 295 -24.43 12.35 -14.10
C VAL A 295 -25.34 13.31 -14.88
N GLN A 296 -25.34 14.61 -14.58
CA GLN A 296 -26.15 15.60 -15.30
C GLN A 296 -25.78 15.68 -16.79
N VAL A 297 -24.50 15.67 -17.12
CA VAL A 297 -24.02 15.61 -18.51
C VAL A 297 -24.39 14.27 -19.15
N ALA A 298 -24.17 13.16 -18.45
CA ALA A 298 -24.50 11.82 -18.91
C ALA A 298 -25.99 11.67 -19.24
N LEU A 299 -26.90 12.30 -18.48
CA LEU A 299 -28.34 12.22 -18.72
C LEU A 299 -28.79 12.94 -20.00
N SER A 300 -28.03 13.94 -20.46
CA SER A 300 -28.37 14.78 -21.61
C SER A 300 -27.57 14.47 -22.89
N SER A 301 -26.56 13.59 -22.85
CA SER A 301 -25.64 13.33 -23.98
C SER A 301 -25.91 11.97 -24.65
N PRO A 302 -26.40 11.91 -25.90
CA PRO A 302 -26.78 10.64 -26.54
C PRO A 302 -25.66 9.60 -26.62
N ASN A 303 -24.43 10.02 -26.84
CA ASN A 303 -23.25 9.17 -26.93
C ASN A 303 -22.61 8.76 -25.58
N PHE A 304 -23.27 8.99 -24.44
CA PHE A 304 -22.79 8.51 -23.15
C PHE A 304 -22.80 6.97 -23.07
N ALA A 305 -21.68 6.37 -22.64
CA ALA A 305 -21.52 4.94 -22.47
C ALA A 305 -21.63 4.48 -21.01
N ILE A 306 -20.72 4.93 -20.14
CA ILE A 306 -20.63 4.47 -18.75
C ILE A 306 -19.90 5.53 -17.90
N LEU A 307 -20.16 5.59 -16.60
CA LEU A 307 -19.56 6.59 -15.70
C LEU A 307 -18.75 5.92 -14.59
N GLU A 308 -17.53 6.41 -14.36
CA GLU A 308 -16.72 5.99 -13.23
C GLU A 308 -17.32 6.48 -11.91
N MET A 309 -17.39 5.60 -10.91
CA MET A 309 -17.84 5.92 -9.56
C MET A 309 -16.80 5.50 -8.53
N SER A 310 -16.38 6.45 -7.70
CA SER A 310 -15.32 6.29 -6.69
C SER A 310 -15.78 5.62 -5.38
N LEU A 311 -16.92 4.93 -5.38
CA LEU A 311 -17.49 4.31 -4.17
C LEU A 311 -16.62 3.16 -3.65
N GLY A 312 -16.14 3.28 -2.40
CA GLY A 312 -15.29 2.29 -1.75
C GLY A 312 -13.97 2.09 -2.48
N MET A 313 -13.35 3.17 -2.97
CA MET A 313 -12.07 3.10 -3.66
C MET A 313 -10.91 2.72 -2.72
N HIS A 314 -10.08 1.80 -3.19
CA HIS A 314 -9.04 1.13 -2.41
C HIS A 314 -7.83 2.01 -2.03
N TYR A 315 -7.61 3.16 -2.68
CA TYR A 315 -6.50 4.08 -2.35
C TYR A 315 -6.88 5.25 -1.43
N ASN A 316 -8.13 5.33 -0.97
CA ASN A 316 -8.56 6.34 0.01
C ASN A 316 -8.24 5.92 1.47
N THR A 317 -7.27 5.02 1.68
CA THR A 317 -6.98 4.43 3.01
C THR A 317 -6.59 5.46 4.07
N GLU A 318 -5.95 6.56 3.66
CA GLU A 318 -5.52 7.65 4.56
C GLU A 318 -6.72 8.52 5.03
N ALA A 319 -7.87 8.38 4.38
CA ALA A 319 -9.08 9.13 4.68
C ALA A 319 -9.99 8.46 5.73
N GLY A 320 -9.65 7.24 6.18
CA GLY A 320 -10.47 6.47 7.11
C GLY A 320 -11.82 6.08 6.51
N ASP A 321 -12.91 6.40 7.20
CA ASP A 321 -14.28 6.09 6.76
C ASP A 321 -14.88 7.14 5.79
N ILE A 322 -14.09 8.11 5.34
CA ILE A 322 -14.53 9.14 4.39
C ILE A 322 -14.49 8.58 2.97
N ASP A 323 -15.62 8.66 2.28
CA ASP A 323 -15.86 8.10 0.95
C ASP A 323 -16.81 9.01 0.14
N LEU A 324 -17.13 8.63 -1.11
CA LEU A 324 -17.96 9.38 -2.06
C LEU A 324 -19.26 9.92 -1.44
N LEU A 325 -19.93 9.14 -0.60
CA LEU A 325 -21.25 9.47 -0.05
C LEU A 325 -21.18 10.34 1.21
N THR A 326 -20.00 10.52 1.80
CA THR A 326 -19.83 11.12 3.13
C THR A 326 -20.34 12.55 3.22
N TYR A 327 -20.15 13.36 2.17
CA TYR A 327 -20.53 14.78 2.16
C TYR A 327 -21.96 15.05 1.70
N LEU A 328 -22.77 14.01 1.50
CA LEU A 328 -24.16 14.13 1.07
C LEU A 328 -25.11 14.10 2.26
N LYS A 329 -26.08 15.03 2.31
CA LYS A 329 -27.18 14.96 3.28
C LYS A 329 -28.08 13.75 3.05
N ASN A 330 -28.24 13.34 1.79
CA ASN A 330 -29.00 12.15 1.40
C ASN A 330 -28.16 11.24 0.49
N PRO A 331 -27.48 10.23 1.05
CA PRO A 331 -26.69 9.25 0.28
C PRO A 331 -27.50 8.43 -0.74
N SER A 332 -28.80 8.20 -0.50
CA SER A 332 -29.63 7.31 -1.33
C SER A 332 -29.83 7.80 -2.78
N VAL A 333 -29.49 9.06 -3.06
CA VAL A 333 -29.51 9.62 -4.42
C VAL A 333 -28.60 8.85 -5.39
N PHE A 334 -27.58 8.16 -4.86
CA PHE A 334 -26.64 7.35 -5.63
C PHE A 334 -26.77 5.84 -5.37
N ASP A 335 -27.93 5.39 -4.87
CA ASP A 335 -28.22 3.96 -4.74
C ASP A 335 -28.10 3.25 -6.09
N LEU A 336 -27.45 2.09 -6.08
CA LEU A 336 -27.22 1.27 -7.26
C LEU A 336 -28.38 0.30 -7.48
N GLU A 337 -28.94 0.32 -8.69
CA GLU A 337 -29.93 -0.65 -9.14
C GLU A 337 -29.45 -1.30 -10.46
N GLY A 338 -28.95 -2.54 -10.35
CA GLY A 338 -28.43 -3.29 -11.50
C GLY A 338 -27.31 -2.56 -12.24
N GLY A 339 -26.37 -1.97 -11.50
CA GLY A 339 -25.20 -1.26 -12.04
C GLY A 339 -25.51 0.13 -12.57
N HIS A 340 -26.66 0.70 -12.20
CA HIS A 340 -27.07 2.02 -12.62
C HIS A 340 -27.43 2.92 -11.44
N VAL A 341 -27.14 4.21 -11.59
CA VAL A 341 -27.69 5.28 -10.78
C VAL A 341 -28.91 5.87 -11.51
N LYS A 342 -30.03 6.07 -10.81
CA LYS A 342 -31.22 6.71 -11.38
C LYS A 342 -30.97 8.19 -11.66
N ALA A 343 -31.67 8.74 -12.65
CA ALA A 343 -31.60 10.18 -12.91
C ALA A 343 -32.01 10.97 -11.65
N PRO A 344 -31.12 11.80 -11.05
CA PRO A 344 -31.48 12.61 -9.89
C PRO A 344 -32.57 13.62 -10.27
N THR A 345 -33.56 13.81 -9.40
CA THR A 345 -34.69 14.74 -9.67
C THR A 345 -34.65 16.00 -8.82
N GLY A 346 -33.68 16.12 -7.91
CA GLY A 346 -33.45 17.34 -7.13
C GLY A 346 -33.03 18.52 -8.01
N TYR A 347 -33.09 19.73 -7.48
CA TYR A 347 -32.69 20.94 -8.20
C TYR A 347 -31.17 21.02 -8.38
N GLY A 348 -30.71 21.75 -9.40
CA GLY A 348 -29.28 21.90 -9.68
C GLY A 348 -28.63 20.57 -10.01
N LEU A 349 -27.57 20.21 -9.29
CA LEU A 349 -26.88 18.93 -9.41
C LEU A 349 -27.74 17.72 -9.02
N GLY A 350 -28.86 17.96 -8.33
CA GLY A 350 -29.74 16.89 -7.84
C GLY A 350 -29.29 16.25 -6.52
N ILE A 351 -28.31 16.87 -5.86
CA ILE A 351 -27.78 16.47 -4.55
C ILE A 351 -27.80 17.64 -3.57
N ASP A 352 -27.72 17.35 -2.26
CA ASP A 352 -27.52 18.35 -1.22
C ASP A 352 -26.27 18.03 -0.40
N ILE A 353 -25.37 19.00 -0.31
CA ILE A 353 -24.09 18.88 0.41
C ILE A 353 -24.28 19.20 1.89
N ASP A 354 -23.66 18.39 2.76
CA ASP A 354 -23.51 18.68 4.18
C ASP A 354 -22.39 19.70 4.40
N GLU A 355 -22.77 20.98 4.33
CA GLU A 355 -21.84 22.09 4.49
C GLU A 355 -21.15 22.11 5.87
N GLU A 356 -21.85 21.70 6.94
CA GLU A 356 -21.27 21.66 8.28
C GLU A 356 -20.14 20.63 8.33
N MET A 357 -20.35 19.46 7.72
CA MET A 357 -19.34 18.43 7.59
C MET A 357 -18.15 18.88 6.73
N VAL A 358 -18.41 19.53 5.58
CA VAL A 358 -17.37 20.11 4.72
C VAL A 358 -16.50 21.10 5.50
N ILE A 359 -17.12 22.07 6.18
CA ILE A 359 -16.40 23.09 6.96
C ILE A 359 -15.63 22.46 8.13
N LYS A 360 -16.20 21.44 8.78
CA LYS A 360 -15.53 20.74 9.88
C LYS A 360 -14.26 20.04 9.38
N ILE A 361 -14.37 19.24 8.33
CA ILE A 361 -13.24 18.46 7.80
C ILE A 361 -12.20 19.39 7.17
N SER A 362 -12.62 20.49 6.53
CA SER A 362 -11.68 21.41 5.87
C SER A 362 -10.72 22.11 6.81
N LYS A 363 -11.10 22.30 8.09
CA LYS A 363 -10.23 22.89 9.11
C LYS A 363 -9.03 22.00 9.48
N GLU A 364 -9.12 20.71 9.19
CA GLU A 364 -8.12 19.70 9.57
C GLU A 364 -7.48 19.04 8.33
N THR A 365 -7.82 19.49 7.12
CA THR A 365 -7.34 18.88 5.88
C THR A 365 -6.18 19.67 5.30
N GLU A 366 -4.99 19.08 5.34
CA GLU A 366 -3.77 19.63 4.71
C GLU A 366 -3.73 19.36 3.19
N PRO A 367 -2.95 20.12 2.40
CA PRO A 367 -2.85 19.89 0.97
C PRO A 367 -2.20 18.54 0.70
N TRP A 368 -2.80 17.74 -0.16
CA TRP A 368 -2.23 16.42 -0.47
C TRP A 368 -1.03 16.58 -1.40
N GLN A 369 0.06 15.87 -1.12
CA GLN A 369 1.28 15.89 -1.93
C GLN A 369 1.43 14.58 -2.70
N CYS A 370 1.76 14.68 -3.99
CA CYS A 370 2.11 13.49 -4.77
C CYS A 370 3.28 12.74 -4.12
N LYS A 371 3.12 11.43 -3.99
CA LYS A 371 4.22 10.55 -3.62
C LYS A 371 5.22 10.51 -4.79
N THR A 372 6.51 10.32 -4.52
CA THR A 372 7.54 10.22 -5.56
C THR A 372 7.83 8.76 -5.89
N PHE A 373 8.05 8.48 -7.18
CA PHE A 373 8.28 7.13 -7.70
C PHE A 373 9.57 7.13 -8.51
N HIS A 374 10.37 6.08 -8.35
CA HIS A 374 11.59 5.87 -9.12
C HIS A 374 11.66 4.42 -9.57
N GLY A 375 11.89 4.21 -10.86
CA GLY A 375 12.00 2.90 -11.47
C GLY A 375 13.27 2.14 -11.03
N PRO A 376 13.40 0.86 -11.40
CA PRO A 376 14.49 -0.07 -10.99
C PRO A 376 15.92 0.41 -11.23
N ASP A 377 16.15 1.35 -12.14
CA ASP A 377 17.45 1.98 -12.43
C ASP A 377 17.63 3.38 -11.82
N GLY A 378 16.58 3.93 -11.19
CA GLY A 378 16.57 5.28 -10.62
C GLY A 378 15.96 6.33 -11.55
N SER A 379 15.56 5.93 -12.77
CA SER A 379 14.74 6.75 -13.66
C SER A 379 13.41 7.10 -13.01
N ILE A 380 12.80 8.19 -13.47
CA ILE A 380 11.48 8.62 -13.03
C ILE A 380 10.48 8.04 -14.03
N PRO A 381 9.64 7.06 -13.64
CA PRO A 381 8.59 6.54 -14.51
C PRO A 381 7.47 7.58 -14.64
N TYR A 382 6.63 7.42 -15.66
CA TYR A 382 5.45 8.27 -15.80
C TYR A 382 4.45 8.00 -14.66
N HIS A 383 3.96 9.08 -14.06
CA HIS A 383 3.13 9.05 -12.84
C HIS A 383 1.73 8.43 -13.12
N GLY A 384 1.33 7.48 -12.26
CA GLY A 384 -0.05 7.06 -12.04
C GLY A 384 -0.44 7.29 -10.57
N PRO A 385 -1.69 7.70 -10.24
CA PRO A 385 -2.10 8.15 -8.90
C PRO A 385 -2.20 7.06 -7.83
N ASP A 386 -1.71 5.85 -8.09
CA ASP A 386 -1.85 4.69 -7.22
C ASP A 386 -0.82 4.73 -6.05
N PRO A 387 -1.27 4.97 -4.80
CA PRO A 387 -0.43 5.01 -3.61
C PRO A 387 -0.23 3.63 -2.98
N SER A 388 -0.66 2.52 -3.59
CA SER A 388 -0.57 1.16 -3.04
C SER A 388 0.85 0.57 -3.03
N TRP A 389 1.86 1.42 -2.82
CA TRP A 389 3.25 1.02 -2.71
C TRP A 389 3.74 1.07 -1.25
N HIS A 390 3.07 0.31 -0.37
CA HIS A 390 3.57 0.07 1.00
C HIS A 390 4.16 -1.33 1.15
N HIS A 391 5.48 -1.38 0.95
CA HIS A 391 6.48 -2.25 1.57
C HIS A 391 6.11 -3.71 1.87
N ARG A 392 6.68 -4.61 1.06
CA ARG A 392 6.87 -6.03 1.36
C ARG A 392 7.78 -6.20 2.59
N GLN A 393 7.20 -6.38 3.77
CA GLN A 393 7.85 -7.10 4.87
C GLN A 393 6.84 -7.99 5.59
N THR A 394 7.21 -9.26 5.76
CA THR A 394 6.45 -10.24 6.54
C THR A 394 6.67 -9.97 8.03
N THR A 395 5.88 -9.08 8.62
CA THR A 395 5.88 -8.92 10.07
C THR A 395 5.01 -10.01 10.70
N SER A 396 5.62 -10.80 11.57
CA SER A 396 4.92 -11.72 12.46
C SER A 396 5.24 -11.30 13.89
N VAL A 397 4.24 -10.73 14.57
CA VAL A 397 4.31 -10.41 16.00
C VAL A 397 3.41 -11.41 16.71
N LEU A 398 3.87 -11.98 17.82
CA LEU A 398 3.01 -12.77 18.68
C LEU A 398 2.66 -11.88 19.88
N ALA A 399 1.40 -11.83 20.24
CA ALA A 399 0.94 -11.12 21.42
C ALA A 399 0.20 -12.12 22.30
N MET A 400 0.45 -12.11 23.61
CA MET A 400 -0.15 -13.10 24.51
C MET A 400 -0.53 -12.49 25.85
N SER A 401 -1.68 -12.94 26.37
CA SER A 401 -2.14 -12.63 27.71
C SER A 401 -2.06 -13.88 28.58
N VAL A 402 -1.65 -13.71 29.85
CA VAL A 402 -1.57 -14.80 30.82
C VAL A 402 -2.84 -14.80 31.67
N ASN A 403 -3.64 -15.85 31.56
CA ASN A 403 -4.88 -15.96 32.31
C ASN A 403 -4.63 -16.62 33.69
N PRO A 404 -4.94 -15.96 34.82
CA PRO A 404 -4.85 -16.60 36.14
C PRO A 404 -5.96 -17.65 36.40
N HIS A 405 -7.00 -17.75 35.57
CA HIS A 405 -8.11 -18.68 35.75
C HIS A 405 -8.61 -19.32 34.44
N ALA A 406 -8.11 -20.52 34.09
CA ALA A 406 -8.57 -21.26 32.92
C ALA A 406 -9.76 -22.20 33.25
N GLN A 407 -10.87 -22.06 32.53
CA GLN A 407 -11.85 -23.14 32.31
C GLN A 407 -12.23 -23.28 30.81
N SER A 408 -11.79 -24.41 30.25
CA SER A 408 -12.50 -25.34 29.36
C SER A 408 -12.69 -25.08 27.84
N LYS A 409 -12.20 -26.10 27.10
CA LYS A 409 -12.80 -26.93 26.02
C LYS A 409 -13.26 -26.29 24.70
N LEU A 410 -12.67 -26.80 23.60
CA LEU A 410 -13.43 -27.35 22.45
C LEU A 410 -12.51 -28.17 21.53
N GLY A 411 -12.96 -29.39 21.19
CA GLY A 411 -12.33 -30.26 20.18
C GLY A 411 -13.04 -30.16 18.84
N LEU A 412 -12.40 -30.65 17.77
CA LEU A 412 -13.00 -31.21 16.55
C LEU A 412 -11.91 -31.84 15.64
N ALA A 413 -12.30 -32.91 14.95
CA ALA A 413 -11.49 -33.88 14.19
C ALA A 413 -11.04 -33.41 12.77
N PRO A 414 -10.05 -34.07 12.11
CA PRO A 414 -9.48 -33.61 10.85
C PRO A 414 -10.14 -34.24 9.61
N SER A 415 -10.20 -33.49 8.50
CA SER A 415 -10.47 -34.03 7.15
C SER A 415 -9.31 -33.69 6.21
N SER A 416 -8.99 -34.62 5.31
CA SER A 416 -7.82 -34.62 4.45
C SER A 416 -8.16 -34.17 3.02
N ALA A 417 -7.42 -33.20 2.49
CA ALA A 417 -7.35 -32.93 1.06
C ALA A 417 -5.94 -32.46 0.69
N ARG A 418 -5.27 -33.18 -0.22
CA ARG A 418 -3.99 -32.82 -0.83
C ARG A 418 -4.26 -31.89 -2.02
N GLN A 419 -3.72 -30.68 -2.02
CA GLN A 419 -3.53 -29.89 -3.24
C GLN A 419 -2.19 -29.12 -3.22
N ARG A 420 -1.62 -28.99 -4.42
CA ARG A 420 -0.23 -28.63 -4.74
C ARG A 420 -0.02 -27.13 -4.61
N GLY A 421 1.15 -26.75 -4.08
CA GLY A 421 1.40 -25.41 -3.58
C GLY A 421 2.19 -24.47 -4.50
N THR A 422 2.03 -23.19 -4.22
CA THR A 422 3.03 -22.13 -4.36
C THR A 422 2.83 -21.18 -3.17
N GLY A 423 3.71 -21.26 -2.16
CA GLY A 423 3.54 -20.58 -0.86
C GLY A 423 4.19 -19.19 -0.78
N LYS A 424 3.65 -18.31 0.08
CA LYS A 424 4.34 -17.13 0.62
C LYS A 424 4.06 -17.01 2.14
N ALA A 425 5.08 -16.62 2.90
CA ALA A 425 5.52 -17.26 4.15
C ALA A 425 5.41 -16.42 5.43
N LEU A 426 5.32 -17.07 6.60
CA LEU A 426 5.42 -16.60 7.99
C LEU A 426 6.86 -16.90 8.37
N MET A 427 7.46 -16.10 9.24
CA MET A 427 8.79 -16.45 9.74
C MET A 427 8.70 -17.76 10.55
N SER A 428 9.50 -18.76 10.16
CA SER A 428 9.53 -20.11 10.76
C SER A 428 9.80 -20.08 12.26
N ILE A 429 10.61 -19.11 12.72
CA ILE A 429 10.94 -18.88 14.13
C ILE A 429 9.74 -18.41 14.95
N GLY A 430 9.01 -17.40 14.46
CA GLY A 430 7.78 -16.93 15.12
C GLY A 430 6.73 -18.04 15.23
N SER A 431 6.63 -18.89 14.21
CA SER A 431 5.74 -20.06 14.27
C SER A 431 6.16 -21.09 15.33
N PHE A 432 7.47 -21.34 15.44
CA PHE A 432 8.01 -22.25 16.46
C PHE A 432 7.73 -21.73 17.87
N TYR A 433 7.94 -20.44 18.14
CA TYR A 433 7.65 -19.88 19.46
C TYR A 433 6.16 -19.73 19.73
N ALA A 434 5.32 -19.49 18.72
CA ALA A 434 3.87 -19.62 18.85
C ALA A 434 3.49 -21.02 19.35
N PHE A 435 4.10 -22.05 18.79
CA PHE A 435 3.95 -23.43 19.25
C PHE A 435 4.42 -23.63 20.69
N VAL A 436 5.64 -23.20 21.04
CA VAL A 436 6.18 -23.30 22.42
C VAL A 436 5.21 -22.68 23.43
N PHE A 437 4.79 -21.43 23.20
CA PHE A 437 3.91 -20.72 24.13
C PHE A 437 2.48 -21.30 24.17
N SER A 438 1.98 -21.85 23.05
CA SER A 438 0.64 -22.47 23.01
C SER A 438 0.50 -23.73 23.86
N ARG A 439 1.60 -24.33 24.34
CA ARG A 439 1.55 -25.50 25.23
C ARG A 439 1.17 -25.16 26.67
N SER A 440 1.19 -23.88 27.03
CA SER A 440 0.76 -23.44 28.35
C SER A 440 -0.75 -23.15 28.34
N GLU A 441 -1.51 -23.83 29.21
CA GLU A 441 -2.96 -23.58 29.36
C GLU A 441 -3.26 -22.17 29.90
N ASN A 442 -2.26 -21.53 30.51
CA ASN A 442 -2.37 -20.17 31.02
C ASN A 442 -2.12 -19.11 29.94
N VAL A 443 -1.87 -19.49 28.68
CA VAL A 443 -1.59 -18.56 27.59
C VAL A 443 -2.79 -18.45 26.65
N ARG A 444 -3.29 -17.21 26.49
CA ARG A 444 -4.20 -16.84 25.40
C ARG A 444 -3.36 -16.23 24.28
N LEU A 445 -3.01 -17.03 23.28
CA LEU A 445 -2.09 -16.65 22.20
C LEU A 445 -2.82 -15.95 21.05
N THR A 446 -2.38 -14.74 20.72
CA THR A 446 -2.79 -13.99 19.54
C THR A 446 -1.61 -13.90 18.57
N VAL A 447 -1.84 -14.23 17.30
CA VAL A 447 -0.82 -14.19 16.25
C VAL A 447 -1.13 -13.04 15.30
N VAL A 448 -0.22 -12.09 15.19
CA VAL A 448 -0.28 -11.06 14.16
C VAL A 448 0.49 -11.56 12.94
N ALA A 449 -0.21 -11.79 11.84
CA ALA A 449 0.35 -12.30 10.60
C ALA A 449 -0.11 -11.43 9.43
N ARG A 450 0.82 -10.89 8.64
CA ARG A 450 0.49 -10.17 7.39
C ARG A 450 0.40 -11.11 6.20
N SER A 451 1.51 -11.78 5.89
CA SER A 451 1.68 -12.63 4.70
C SER A 451 1.07 -14.03 4.78
N ASN A 452 0.59 -14.46 5.95
CA ASN A 452 -0.03 -15.80 6.16
C ASN A 452 -1.32 -15.69 6.93
N TYR A 453 -1.86 -14.47 7.00
CA TYR A 453 -3.09 -14.22 7.73
C TYR A 453 -4.13 -15.28 7.39
N GLU A 454 -4.40 -15.48 6.09
CA GLU A 454 -5.41 -16.41 5.61
C GLU A 454 -5.10 -17.86 5.98
N ALA A 455 -3.86 -18.31 5.77
CA ALA A 455 -3.47 -19.68 6.06
C ALA A 455 -3.56 -19.99 7.57
N VAL A 456 -3.07 -19.08 8.42
CA VAL A 456 -3.05 -19.25 9.87
C VAL A 456 -4.43 -19.05 10.49
N ALA A 457 -5.23 -18.10 9.98
CA ALA A 457 -6.60 -17.88 10.42
C ALA A 457 -7.51 -19.07 10.07
N ALA A 458 -7.38 -19.63 8.87
CA ALA A 458 -8.21 -20.75 8.43
C ALA A 458 -7.78 -22.08 9.08
N ASN A 459 -6.48 -22.36 9.12
CA ASN A 459 -5.98 -23.70 9.41
C ASN A 459 -5.12 -23.79 10.68
N GLY A 460 -4.74 -22.66 11.29
CA GLY A 460 -3.71 -22.64 12.33
C GLY A 460 -2.30 -22.81 11.76
N ILE A 461 -1.36 -23.20 12.62
CA ILE A 461 0.05 -23.44 12.27
C ILE A 461 0.33 -24.93 12.45
N ASP A 462 0.49 -25.66 11.33
CA ASP A 462 0.95 -27.06 11.34
C ASP A 462 2.48 -27.06 11.48
N ILE A 463 2.99 -27.58 12.60
CA ILE A 463 4.42 -27.72 12.85
C ILE A 463 4.82 -29.18 12.91
N THR A 464 5.78 -29.56 12.08
CA THR A 464 6.46 -30.85 12.14
C THR A 464 7.86 -30.63 12.68
N SER A 465 8.12 -31.11 13.90
CA SER A 465 9.40 -30.98 14.57
C SER A 465 10.10 -32.33 14.71
N GLU A 466 11.40 -32.38 14.41
CA GLU A 466 12.22 -33.59 14.59
C GLU A 466 12.37 -34.01 16.06
N ASN A 467 12.31 -33.07 17.01
CA ASN A 467 12.44 -33.35 18.45
C ASN A 467 11.13 -33.21 19.24
N HIS A 468 10.10 -32.54 18.70
CA HIS A 468 8.78 -32.39 19.36
C HIS A 468 7.66 -33.20 18.71
N GLY A 469 7.85 -33.76 17.51
CA GLY A 469 6.80 -34.43 16.75
C GLY A 469 5.88 -33.46 15.99
N LYS A 470 4.71 -33.93 15.58
CA LYS A 470 3.75 -33.15 14.78
C LYS A 470 2.68 -32.49 15.67
N HIS A 471 2.47 -31.19 15.50
CA HIS A 471 1.50 -30.40 16.26
C HIS A 471 0.72 -29.44 15.36
N LEU A 472 -0.49 -29.11 15.78
CA LEU A 472 -1.31 -28.07 15.15
C LEU A 472 -1.61 -26.99 16.17
N VAL A 473 -1.02 -25.81 16.00
CA VAL A 473 -1.28 -24.65 16.87
C VAL A 473 -2.47 -23.89 16.32
N LYS A 474 -3.51 -23.72 17.13
CA LYS A 474 -4.64 -22.84 16.81
C LYS A 474 -4.56 -21.62 17.72
N PRO A 475 -4.06 -20.47 17.22
CA PRO A 475 -4.10 -19.24 17.98
C PRO A 475 -5.53 -18.91 18.42
N HIS A 476 -5.66 -18.27 19.58
CA HIS A 476 -6.94 -17.75 20.03
C HIS A 476 -7.48 -16.70 19.06
N GLN A 477 -6.61 -15.83 18.55
CA GLN A 477 -6.91 -14.85 17.52
C GLN A 477 -5.76 -14.78 16.51
N VAL A 478 -6.11 -14.47 15.27
CA VAL A 478 -5.16 -14.16 14.20
C VAL A 478 -5.53 -12.78 13.65
N LEU A 479 -4.58 -11.84 13.71
CA LEU A 479 -4.78 -10.44 13.35
C LEU A 479 -3.83 -10.03 12.22
N ARG A 480 -4.17 -8.97 11.47
CA ARG A 480 -3.26 -8.42 10.45
C ARG A 480 -2.30 -7.39 11.05
N GLN A 481 -2.74 -6.70 12.09
CA GLN A 481 -1.97 -5.72 12.86
C GLN A 481 -2.35 -5.76 14.34
N VAL A 482 -1.46 -5.28 15.23
CA VAL A 482 -1.71 -5.30 16.70
C VAL A 482 -2.90 -4.40 17.08
N ALA A 483 -3.12 -3.30 16.35
CA ALA A 483 -4.24 -2.38 16.56
C ALA A 483 -5.62 -3.07 16.50
N ASP A 484 -5.76 -4.13 15.71
CA ASP A 484 -7.02 -4.87 15.56
C ASP A 484 -7.40 -5.65 16.83
N ALA A 485 -6.49 -5.80 17.79
CA ALA A 485 -6.75 -6.55 19.02
C ALA A 485 -7.73 -5.80 19.95
N GLY A 486 -7.69 -4.46 19.95
CA GLY A 486 -8.48 -3.63 20.86
C GLY A 486 -8.17 -3.86 22.36
N GLN A 487 -7.03 -4.47 22.69
CA GLN A 487 -6.63 -4.78 24.06
C GLN A 487 -5.10 -4.74 24.23
N GLU A 488 -4.66 -4.55 25.47
CA GLU A 488 -3.26 -4.65 25.88
C GLU A 488 -2.86 -6.11 26.15
N PHE A 489 -1.56 -6.40 26.11
CA PHE A 489 -1.02 -7.75 26.30
C PHE A 489 -0.01 -7.82 27.45
N ASP A 490 0.07 -8.97 28.13
CA ASP A 490 1.12 -9.19 29.14
C ASP A 490 2.50 -9.31 28.51
N PHE A 491 2.58 -10.03 27.38
CA PHE A 491 3.79 -10.18 26.59
C PHE A 491 3.53 -9.92 25.11
N ILE A 492 4.40 -9.12 24.50
CA ILE A 492 4.50 -8.99 23.04
C ILE A 492 5.85 -9.54 22.59
N VAL A 493 5.81 -10.63 21.83
CA VAL A 493 7.00 -11.31 21.31
C VAL A 493 7.24 -10.93 19.86
N CYS A 494 8.35 -10.22 19.63
CA CYS A 494 8.83 -9.81 18.32
C CYS A 494 9.77 -10.89 17.76
N ALA A 495 9.29 -11.69 16.81
CA ALA A 495 10.05 -12.77 16.16
C ALA A 495 10.14 -12.61 14.62
N HIS A 496 9.88 -11.40 14.13
CA HIS A 496 10.00 -11.04 12.72
C HIS A 496 11.45 -10.65 12.37
N LYS A 497 11.76 -10.51 11.08
CA LYS A 497 13.09 -10.04 10.64
C LYS A 497 13.35 -8.63 11.17
N ALA A 498 14.51 -8.38 11.74
CA ALA A 498 14.87 -7.06 12.25
C ALA A 498 15.45 -6.18 11.13
N VAL A 499 14.55 -5.71 10.26
CA VAL A 499 14.88 -4.90 9.08
C VAL A 499 14.51 -3.43 9.25
N ASP A 500 13.50 -3.12 10.08
CA ASP A 500 13.13 -1.76 10.49
C ASP A 500 12.56 -1.80 11.92
N GLN A 501 13.40 -1.44 12.89
CA GLN A 501 13.04 -1.53 14.31
C GLN A 501 12.22 -0.34 14.81
N VAL A 502 12.35 0.83 14.18
CA VAL A 502 11.54 2.01 14.52
C VAL A 502 10.08 1.73 14.16
N ARG A 503 9.84 1.20 12.95
CA ARG A 503 8.51 0.77 12.54
C ARG A 503 8.00 -0.40 13.39
N ALA A 504 8.84 -1.38 13.71
CA ALA A 504 8.43 -2.49 14.55
C ALA A 504 7.93 -2.04 15.93
N ALA A 505 8.61 -1.08 16.56
CA ALA A 505 8.19 -0.48 17.82
C ALA A 505 6.85 0.28 17.69
N ALA A 506 6.65 1.00 16.59
CA ALA A 506 5.39 1.70 16.31
C ALA A 506 4.23 0.71 16.06
N ASP A 507 4.48 -0.36 15.29
CA ASP A 507 3.49 -1.38 14.92
C ASP A 507 2.93 -2.13 16.14
N VAL A 508 3.72 -2.27 17.22
CA VAL A 508 3.27 -2.94 18.46
C VAL A 508 2.65 -2.00 19.49
N ALA A 509 2.87 -0.69 19.36
CA ALA A 509 2.43 0.30 20.35
C ALA A 509 0.95 0.20 20.76
N PRO A 510 -0.01 -0.09 19.86
CA PRO A 510 -1.42 -0.22 20.24
C PRO A 510 -1.74 -1.35 21.23
N GLY A 511 -0.85 -2.34 21.38
CA GLY A 511 -1.03 -3.46 22.33
C GLY A 511 -0.16 -3.34 23.59
N VAL A 512 0.62 -2.28 23.70
CA VAL A 512 1.54 -2.05 24.83
C VAL A 512 0.87 -1.18 25.88
N GLY A 513 0.63 -1.76 27.05
CA GLY A 513 0.21 -1.07 28.26
C GLY A 513 1.31 -0.98 29.31
N ASP A 514 0.97 -0.37 30.45
CA ASP A 514 1.91 -0.17 31.57
C ASP A 514 2.47 -1.47 32.14
N GLN A 515 1.76 -2.58 31.98
CA GLN A 515 2.13 -3.91 32.48
C GLN A 515 2.73 -4.83 31.43
N THR A 516 2.74 -4.42 30.16
CA THR A 516 3.28 -5.21 29.06
C THR A 516 4.78 -5.42 29.22
N SER A 517 5.27 -6.57 28.76
CA SER A 517 6.69 -6.87 28.55
C SER A 517 6.94 -7.16 27.08
N ILE A 518 8.01 -6.60 26.52
CA ILE A 518 8.40 -6.82 25.12
C ILE A 518 9.52 -7.86 25.08
N VAL A 519 9.32 -8.92 24.31
CA VAL A 519 10.29 -10.02 24.14
C VAL A 519 10.86 -9.96 22.73
N ILE A 520 12.18 -9.81 22.59
CA ILE A 520 12.84 -9.61 21.29
C ILE A 520 13.60 -10.89 20.91
N ILE A 521 13.03 -11.65 19.97
CA ILE A 521 13.60 -12.88 19.40
C ILE A 521 14.06 -12.60 17.96
N GLN A 522 14.95 -11.62 17.79
CA GLN A 522 15.42 -11.16 16.49
C GLN A 522 16.95 -11.25 16.40
N ASN A 523 17.47 -11.48 15.20
CA ASN A 523 18.92 -11.49 14.97
C ASN A 523 19.49 -10.06 15.05
N GLY A 524 20.80 -9.96 15.29
CA GLY A 524 21.49 -8.67 15.33
C GLY A 524 21.64 -8.09 16.74
N VAL A 525 22.21 -6.89 16.80
CA VAL A 525 22.42 -6.07 17.99
C VAL A 525 21.77 -4.69 17.77
N GLY A 526 21.38 -4.03 18.86
CA GLY A 526 20.71 -2.73 18.81
C GLY A 526 19.21 -2.79 18.48
N ASN A 527 18.62 -3.98 18.46
CA ASN A 527 17.20 -4.18 18.22
C ASN A 527 16.36 -3.51 19.31
N GLU A 528 16.84 -3.57 20.54
CA GLU A 528 16.16 -3.10 21.74
C GLU A 528 16.04 -1.58 21.81
N ASP A 529 16.95 -0.84 21.16
CA ASP A 529 17.08 0.61 21.31
C ASP A 529 15.80 1.34 20.88
N ALA A 530 15.22 0.97 19.73
CA ALA A 530 13.99 1.58 19.23
C ALA A 530 12.78 1.30 20.14
N PHE A 531 12.72 0.10 20.74
CA PHE A 531 11.67 -0.25 21.70
C PHE A 531 11.87 0.49 23.02
N ARG A 532 13.11 0.64 23.51
CA ARG A 532 13.41 1.38 24.74
C ARG A 532 13.10 2.88 24.58
N GLU A 533 13.44 3.47 23.44
CA GLU A 533 13.12 4.87 23.13
C GLU A 533 11.60 5.10 23.13
N ARG A 534 10.84 4.19 22.52
CA ARG A 534 9.38 4.30 22.44
C ARG A 534 8.67 3.95 23.75
N PHE A 535 9.19 3.00 24.52
CA PHE A 535 8.61 2.47 25.75
C PHE A 535 9.61 2.53 26.92
N PRO A 536 9.88 3.71 27.49
CA PRO A 536 10.96 3.89 28.46
C PRO A 536 10.82 3.03 29.72
N SER A 537 9.58 2.82 30.20
CA SER A 537 9.26 2.13 31.45
C SER A 537 8.95 0.64 31.32
N VAL A 538 8.83 0.13 30.09
CA VAL A 538 8.42 -1.26 29.82
C VAL A 538 9.60 -2.22 30.02
N THR A 539 9.31 -3.41 30.57
CA THR A 539 10.28 -4.50 30.67
C THR A 539 10.62 -5.00 29.26
N ILE A 540 11.89 -5.00 28.88
CA ILE A 540 12.37 -5.56 27.61
C ILE A 540 13.20 -6.81 27.93
N ILE A 541 12.72 -7.95 27.49
CA ILE A 541 13.42 -9.23 27.58
C ILE A 541 14.02 -9.52 26.21
N SER A 542 15.32 -9.70 26.16
CA SER A 542 16.03 -9.94 24.91
C SER A 542 16.41 -11.40 24.79
N CYS A 543 16.41 -11.92 23.56
CA CYS A 543 16.68 -13.33 23.30
C CYS A 543 17.63 -13.53 22.12
N VAL A 544 18.44 -14.58 22.22
CA VAL A 544 19.36 -15.06 21.18
C VAL A 544 19.03 -16.52 20.92
N THR A 545 18.62 -16.87 19.71
CA THR A 545 18.14 -18.24 19.40
C THR A 545 19.00 -18.95 18.36
N TRP A 546 19.16 -20.26 18.50
CA TRP A 546 19.82 -21.14 17.54
C TRP A 546 18.83 -22.21 17.06
N VAL A 547 17.69 -21.75 16.56
CA VAL A 547 16.59 -22.59 16.11
C VAL A 547 16.69 -22.86 14.61
N GLY A 548 16.70 -24.13 14.23
CA GLY A 548 16.64 -24.57 12.84
C GLY A 548 15.20 -24.78 12.41
N ALA A 549 14.62 -23.84 11.68
CA ALA A 549 13.26 -24.00 11.17
C ALA A 549 13.09 -23.42 9.76
N SER A 550 12.35 -24.14 8.93
CA SER A 550 11.95 -23.70 7.59
C SER A 550 10.43 -23.69 7.47
N GLN A 551 9.90 -22.91 6.55
CA GLN A 551 8.48 -22.86 6.28
C GLN A 551 8.23 -23.16 4.80
N PRO A 552 8.00 -24.43 4.42
CA PRO A 552 7.80 -24.81 3.02
C PRO A 552 6.50 -24.23 2.40
N GLN A 553 5.48 -23.94 3.21
CA GLN A 553 4.22 -23.35 2.76
C GLN A 553 3.62 -22.48 3.87
N ALA A 554 2.79 -21.49 3.51
CA ALA A 554 2.04 -20.70 4.46
C ALA A 554 1.30 -21.58 5.48
N GLY A 555 1.52 -21.32 6.77
CA GLY A 555 0.94 -22.11 7.86
C GLY A 555 1.58 -23.49 8.12
N ILE A 556 2.60 -23.92 7.35
CA ILE A 556 3.27 -25.21 7.53
C ILE A 556 4.75 -25.00 7.85
N VAL A 557 5.19 -25.46 9.02
CA VAL A 557 6.54 -25.24 9.55
C VAL A 557 7.25 -26.57 9.77
N LYS A 558 8.51 -26.65 9.36
CA LYS A 558 9.40 -27.77 9.65
C LYS A 558 10.52 -27.30 10.56
N HIS A 559 10.61 -27.90 11.74
CA HIS A 559 11.65 -27.63 12.73
C HIS A 559 12.61 -28.82 12.80
N THR A 560 13.92 -28.55 12.76
CA THR A 560 14.98 -29.57 12.85
C THR A 560 15.26 -29.92 14.31
N THR A 561 16.28 -30.73 14.59
CA THR A 561 16.74 -30.97 15.97
C THR A 561 17.41 -29.76 16.64
N SER A 562 17.76 -28.71 15.90
CA SER A 562 18.47 -27.54 16.43
C SER A 562 17.51 -26.61 17.18
N GLU A 563 17.59 -26.60 18.50
CA GLU A 563 16.93 -25.64 19.37
C GLU A 563 17.85 -25.25 20.52
N ASP A 564 18.05 -23.95 20.71
CA ASP A 564 18.69 -23.35 21.88
C ASP A 564 18.30 -21.87 21.93
N MET A 565 18.18 -21.32 23.12
CA MET A 565 17.77 -19.94 23.35
C MET A 565 18.45 -19.38 24.59
N GLN A 566 19.17 -18.28 24.45
CA GLN A 566 19.61 -17.48 25.59
C GLN A 566 18.61 -16.35 25.83
N VAL A 567 18.25 -16.11 27.08
CA VAL A 567 17.26 -15.11 27.49
C VAL A 567 17.82 -14.28 28.62
N GLY A 568 17.64 -12.95 28.56
CA GLY A 568 18.00 -12.08 29.67
C GLY A 568 17.38 -10.69 29.52
N LEU A 569 17.52 -9.87 30.55
CA LEU A 569 16.94 -8.53 30.58
C LEU A 569 17.79 -7.55 29.77
N TYR A 570 17.13 -6.67 29.02
CA TYR A 570 17.77 -5.49 28.47
C TYR A 570 17.77 -4.38 29.53
N PRO A 571 18.94 -3.79 29.87
CA PRO A 571 19.05 -2.82 30.95
C PRO A 571 18.00 -1.70 30.88
N ASN A 572 17.41 -1.39 32.03
CA ASN A 572 16.46 -0.29 32.19
C ASN A 572 17.05 0.74 33.17
N GLN A 573 17.42 1.93 32.67
CA GLN A 573 17.96 3.00 33.52
C GLN A 573 16.88 3.69 34.36
N ALA A 574 15.59 3.45 34.07
CA ALA A 574 14.45 4.14 34.66
C ALA A 574 13.53 3.24 35.52
N GLY A 575 13.88 1.97 35.73
CA GLY A 575 12.95 0.93 36.24
C GLY A 575 13.24 0.36 37.63
N ASP A 576 12.20 -0.23 38.23
CA ASP A 576 12.25 -1.10 39.41
C ASP A 576 12.76 -2.49 38.99
N SER A 577 14.00 -2.82 39.39
CA SER A 577 14.66 -4.10 39.03
C SER A 577 13.86 -5.34 39.46
N SER A 578 13.01 -5.22 40.49
CA SER A 578 12.20 -6.34 40.98
C SER A 578 11.11 -6.77 40.01
N ARG A 579 10.51 -5.80 39.28
CA ARG A 579 9.47 -6.07 38.27
C ARG A 579 10.07 -6.79 37.06
N ASP A 580 11.21 -6.32 36.57
CA ASP A 580 11.89 -6.90 35.41
C ASP A 580 12.28 -8.37 35.68
N GLU A 581 12.81 -8.66 36.86
CA GLU A 581 13.11 -10.03 37.32
C GLU A 581 11.85 -10.90 37.41
N GLN A 582 10.74 -10.36 37.93
CA GLN A 582 9.48 -11.08 38.00
C GLN A 582 8.95 -11.45 36.61
N ARG A 583 8.99 -10.52 35.64
CA ARG A 583 8.56 -10.74 34.26
C ARG A 583 9.47 -11.73 33.53
N LEU A 584 10.78 -11.68 33.77
CA LEU A 584 11.72 -12.69 33.27
C LEU A 584 11.37 -14.09 33.78
N LYS A 585 11.09 -14.23 35.09
CA LYS A 585 10.70 -15.51 35.69
C LYS A 585 9.36 -16.05 35.17
N GLN A 586 8.43 -15.16 34.84
CA GLN A 586 7.18 -15.53 34.16
C GLN A 586 7.47 -16.10 32.77
N LEU A 587 8.31 -15.44 31.96
CA LEU A 587 8.70 -15.96 30.65
C LEU A 587 9.45 -17.30 30.77
N GLU A 588 10.35 -17.44 31.73
CA GLU A 588 11.04 -18.70 32.04
C GLU A 588 10.05 -19.85 32.30
N THR A 589 9.00 -19.58 33.07
CA THR A 589 7.95 -20.58 33.35
C THR A 589 7.21 -20.98 32.08
N LEU A 590 6.92 -20.02 31.19
CA LEU A 590 6.28 -20.29 29.90
C LEU A 590 7.18 -21.12 28.98
N LEU A 591 8.48 -20.82 28.91
CA LEU A 591 9.45 -21.56 28.10
C LEU A 591 9.66 -23.00 28.63
N ASN A 592 9.74 -23.18 29.95
CA ASN A 592 9.80 -24.49 30.60
C ASN A 592 8.56 -25.33 30.26
N THR A 593 7.37 -24.74 30.36
CA THR A 593 6.10 -25.39 30.00
C THR A 593 6.07 -25.78 28.52
N GLY A 594 6.59 -24.89 27.67
CA GLY A 594 6.75 -25.10 26.23
C GLY A 594 7.81 -26.14 25.85
N LYS A 595 8.61 -26.63 26.81
CA LYS A 595 9.66 -27.64 26.65
C LYS A 595 10.68 -27.31 25.57
N THR A 596 10.98 -26.03 25.35
CA THR A 596 12.11 -25.63 24.50
C THR A 596 13.39 -25.65 25.31
N VAL A 597 14.53 -25.91 24.67
CA VAL A 597 15.85 -25.70 25.30
C VAL A 597 16.11 -24.20 25.39
N PHE A 598 16.44 -23.73 26.59
CA PHE A 598 16.84 -22.34 26.83
C PHE A 598 17.70 -22.20 28.09
N GLN A 599 18.35 -21.06 28.23
CA GLN A 599 19.14 -20.67 29.39
C GLN A 599 18.95 -19.19 29.71
N ILE A 600 18.75 -18.89 31.01
CA ILE A 600 18.75 -17.51 31.50
C ILE A 600 20.19 -17.06 31.69
N VAL A 601 20.55 -15.93 31.10
CA VAL A 601 21.90 -15.35 31.18
C VAL A 601 21.88 -14.00 31.90
N PRO A 602 22.90 -13.69 32.71
CA PRO A 602 22.94 -12.46 33.50
C PRO A 602 23.12 -11.20 32.63
N ASN A 603 23.78 -11.32 31.47
CA ASN A 603 24.00 -10.20 30.56
C ASN A 603 23.78 -10.63 29.12
N ILE A 604 22.53 -10.54 28.65
CA ILE A 604 22.13 -10.94 27.28
C ILE A 604 22.89 -10.21 26.16
N GLN A 605 23.47 -9.04 26.43
CA GLN A 605 24.25 -8.32 25.42
C GLN A 605 25.51 -9.10 25.04
N VAL A 606 26.15 -9.81 25.97
CA VAL A 606 27.30 -10.67 25.65
C VAL A 606 26.90 -11.69 24.58
N GLN A 607 25.80 -12.40 24.77
CA GLN A 607 25.33 -13.45 23.86
C GLN A 607 24.86 -12.89 22.52
N ARG A 608 24.25 -11.70 22.52
CA ARG A 608 23.89 -11.00 21.27
C ARG A 608 25.13 -10.69 20.45
N TRP A 609 26.13 -10.06 21.08
CA TRP A 609 27.36 -9.70 20.40
C TRP A 609 28.17 -10.93 19.98
N GLU A 610 28.23 -12.00 20.79
CA GLU A 610 28.83 -13.28 20.39
C GLU A 610 28.18 -13.83 19.11
N LYS A 611 26.83 -13.82 19.05
CA LYS A 611 26.12 -14.25 17.84
C LYS A 611 26.31 -13.29 16.67
N VAL A 612 26.47 -11.98 16.91
CA VAL A 612 26.77 -11.03 15.83
C VAL A 612 28.17 -11.18 15.29
N VAL A 613 29.16 -11.61 16.09
CA VAL A 613 30.49 -12.00 15.56
C VAL A 613 30.34 -13.13 14.54
N TRP A 614 29.52 -14.14 14.84
CA TRP A 614 29.19 -15.22 13.92
C TRP A 614 28.42 -14.74 12.69
N ASN A 615 27.34 -13.98 12.89
CA ASN A 615 26.48 -13.52 11.81
C ASN A 615 27.21 -12.54 10.89
N ALA A 616 27.95 -11.57 11.43
CA ALA A 616 28.70 -10.60 10.64
C ALA A 616 29.67 -11.30 9.69
N ALA A 617 30.32 -12.38 10.12
CA ALA A 617 31.12 -13.22 9.25
C ALA A 617 30.26 -14.00 8.24
N TRP A 618 29.48 -14.96 8.71
CA TRP A 618 28.90 -15.95 7.80
C TRP A 618 27.69 -15.42 7.03
N ASN A 619 26.88 -14.54 7.61
CA ASN A 619 25.76 -13.96 6.88
C ASN A 619 26.24 -13.08 5.74
N SER A 620 27.22 -12.21 5.98
CA SER A 620 27.71 -11.29 4.95
C SER A 620 28.48 -12.01 3.85
N LEU A 621 29.41 -12.90 4.22
CA LEU A 621 30.33 -13.53 3.29
C LEU A 621 29.60 -14.53 2.38
N THR A 622 28.72 -15.36 2.93
CA THR A 622 27.94 -16.31 2.11
C THR A 622 26.90 -15.62 1.24
N ALA A 623 26.33 -14.48 1.67
CA ALA A 623 25.39 -13.72 0.85
C ALA A 623 26.09 -12.99 -0.32
N LEU A 624 27.28 -12.43 -0.07
CA LEU A 624 28.05 -11.72 -1.10
C LEU A 624 28.66 -12.65 -2.16
N THR A 625 29.16 -13.80 -1.72
CA THR A 625 29.93 -14.71 -2.59
C THR A 625 29.07 -15.81 -3.19
N LEU A 626 27.89 -16.07 -2.62
CA LEU A 626 27.04 -17.23 -2.92
C LEU A 626 27.74 -18.58 -2.71
N MET A 627 28.84 -18.58 -1.95
CA MET A 627 29.53 -19.77 -1.47
C MET A 627 28.96 -20.19 -0.12
N ASP A 628 29.11 -21.46 0.23
CA ASP A 628 28.95 -21.91 1.61
C ASP A 628 30.19 -21.51 2.44
N THR A 629 30.10 -21.67 3.76
CA THR A 629 31.15 -21.28 4.70
C THR A 629 32.49 -21.97 4.45
N HIS A 630 32.52 -23.25 4.06
CA HIS A 630 33.76 -24.01 3.83
C HIS A 630 34.38 -23.63 2.49
N SER A 631 33.56 -23.49 1.45
CA SER A 631 34.01 -23.08 0.12
C SER A 631 34.62 -21.67 0.13
N TRP A 632 34.08 -20.75 0.95
CA TRP A 632 34.70 -19.44 1.19
C TRP A 632 36.07 -19.57 1.88
N LEU A 633 36.15 -20.33 2.97
CA LEU A 633 37.42 -20.48 3.71
C LEU A 633 38.53 -21.14 2.86
N ASN A 634 38.17 -21.95 1.87
CA ASN A 634 39.11 -22.57 0.94
C ASN A 634 39.31 -21.78 -0.37
N SER A 635 38.66 -20.62 -0.55
CA SER A 635 38.71 -19.89 -1.83
C SER A 635 40.04 -19.18 -2.09
N SER A 636 40.81 -18.89 -1.04
CA SER A 636 42.10 -18.19 -1.09
C SER A 636 42.81 -18.27 0.26
N ASP A 637 44.15 -18.24 0.27
CA ASP A 637 44.95 -18.11 1.50
C ASP A 637 44.64 -16.83 2.31
N LEU A 638 43.94 -15.86 1.70
CA LEU A 638 43.53 -14.60 2.34
C LEU A 638 42.14 -14.64 2.99
N SER A 639 41.30 -15.65 2.71
CA SER A 639 39.90 -15.70 3.17
C SER A 639 39.79 -15.85 4.69
N THR A 640 40.59 -16.75 5.29
CA THR A 640 40.61 -16.98 6.73
C THR A 640 41.17 -15.77 7.49
N PRO A 641 42.31 -15.17 7.12
CA PRO A 641 42.77 -13.92 7.72
C PRO A 641 41.75 -12.78 7.66
N MET A 642 41.07 -12.60 6.52
CA MET A 642 40.04 -11.58 6.36
C MET A 642 38.83 -11.84 7.28
N THR A 643 38.38 -13.11 7.35
CA THR A 643 37.27 -13.52 8.22
C THR A 643 37.60 -13.28 9.70
N ARG A 644 38.84 -13.60 10.12
CA ARG A 644 39.33 -13.31 11.47
C ARG A 644 39.33 -11.81 11.76
N LYS A 645 39.81 -10.99 10.81
CA LYS A 645 39.82 -9.53 10.96
C LYS A 645 38.40 -8.98 11.12
N LEU A 646 37.46 -9.43 10.28
CA LEU A 646 36.05 -9.06 10.37
C LEU A 646 35.45 -9.40 11.74
N MET A 647 35.66 -10.62 12.25
CA MET A 647 35.21 -11.01 13.58
C MET A 647 35.85 -10.17 14.68
N LYS A 648 37.15 -9.88 14.56
CA LYS A 648 37.88 -9.03 15.51
C LYS A 648 37.31 -7.61 15.57
N GLU A 649 37.02 -6.97 14.43
CA GLU A 649 36.45 -5.62 14.40
C GLU A 649 35.11 -5.55 15.14
N VAL A 650 34.26 -6.59 15.03
CA VAL A 650 33.01 -6.68 15.81
C VAL A 650 33.28 -6.79 17.31
N ILE A 651 34.28 -7.60 17.71
CA ILE A 651 34.69 -7.74 19.11
C ILE A 651 35.26 -6.42 19.65
N ASP A 652 36.07 -5.71 18.86
CA ASP A 652 36.65 -4.42 19.26
C ASP A 652 35.54 -3.40 19.58
N VAL A 653 34.49 -3.33 18.74
CA VAL A 653 33.33 -2.47 18.97
C VAL A 653 32.55 -2.91 20.23
N ALA A 654 32.28 -4.20 20.39
CA ALA A 654 31.62 -4.73 21.59
C ALA A 654 32.36 -4.36 22.88
N LYS A 655 33.68 -4.55 22.92
CA LYS A 655 34.51 -4.22 24.09
C LYS A 655 34.51 -2.71 24.37
N ALA A 656 34.51 -1.87 23.33
CA ALA A 656 34.40 -0.41 23.47
C ALA A 656 33.01 0.05 23.95
N MET A 657 31.99 -0.81 23.85
CA MET A 657 30.65 -0.61 24.42
C MET A 657 30.47 -1.30 25.78
N ASP A 658 31.58 -1.62 26.47
CA ASP A 658 31.59 -2.32 27.75
C ASP A 658 30.94 -3.71 27.74
N VAL A 659 30.89 -4.37 26.57
CA VAL A 659 30.47 -5.77 26.45
C VAL A 659 31.70 -6.68 26.50
N PRO A 660 31.88 -7.50 27.55
CA PRO A 660 33.12 -8.25 27.78
C PRO A 660 33.21 -9.49 26.87
N LEU A 661 33.63 -9.28 25.62
CA LEU A 661 33.96 -10.35 24.68
C LEU A 661 35.45 -10.70 24.70
N GLU A 662 35.75 -12.00 24.62
CA GLU A 662 37.11 -12.54 24.52
C GLU A 662 37.51 -12.75 23.06
N TYR A 663 38.79 -12.53 22.73
CA TYR A 663 39.27 -12.66 21.35
C TYR A 663 39.35 -14.13 20.91
N GLU A 664 39.55 -15.04 21.85
CA GLU A 664 39.53 -16.50 21.68
C GLU A 664 38.17 -17.01 21.18
N LEU A 665 37.12 -16.18 21.26
CA LEU A 665 35.84 -16.45 20.59
C LEU A 665 36.03 -16.70 19.09
N ILE A 666 36.94 -15.97 18.42
CA ILE A 666 37.19 -16.11 16.98
C ILE A 666 37.61 -17.55 16.65
N ASP A 667 38.55 -18.09 17.42
CA ASP A 667 39.05 -19.46 17.24
C ASP A 667 37.93 -20.47 17.48
N ARG A 668 37.18 -20.32 18.59
CA ARG A 668 36.05 -21.20 18.90
C ARG A 668 34.97 -21.20 17.81
N LEU A 669 34.66 -20.04 17.23
CA LEU A 669 33.66 -19.92 16.16
C LEU A 669 34.17 -20.51 14.83
N LEU A 670 35.47 -20.38 14.53
CA LEU A 670 36.07 -21.00 13.34
C LEU A 670 36.16 -22.52 13.47
N GLU A 671 36.57 -23.04 14.63
CA GLU A 671 36.55 -24.47 14.92
C GLU A 671 35.12 -25.01 14.82
N LYS A 672 34.14 -24.29 15.37
CA LYS A 672 32.73 -24.64 15.29
C LYS A 672 32.23 -24.73 13.85
N ILE A 673 32.52 -23.76 12.98
CA ILE A 673 32.03 -23.81 11.59
C ILE A 673 32.69 -24.94 10.80
N LEU A 674 33.97 -25.24 11.05
CA LEU A 674 34.71 -26.31 10.38
C LEU A 674 34.26 -27.71 10.82
N ALA A 675 33.79 -27.84 12.07
CA ALA A 675 33.21 -29.07 12.60
C ALA A 675 31.78 -29.34 12.08
N MET A 676 31.10 -28.31 11.54
CA MET A 676 29.78 -28.42 10.94
C MET A 676 29.87 -28.76 9.45
N PRO A 677 28.83 -29.38 8.85
CA PRO A 677 28.72 -29.44 7.40
C PRO A 677 28.79 -28.04 6.76
N PRO A 678 29.22 -27.93 5.50
CA PRO A 678 29.15 -26.68 4.75
C PRO A 678 27.72 -26.12 4.75
N ILE A 679 27.55 -24.87 5.20
CA ILE A 679 26.23 -24.23 5.29
C ILE A 679 26.19 -22.90 4.53
N GLY A 680 25.02 -22.61 3.95
CA GLY A 680 24.62 -21.25 3.60
C GLY A 680 23.98 -20.55 4.80
N SER A 681 24.07 -19.23 4.86
CA SER A 681 23.44 -18.45 5.93
C SER A 681 21.97 -18.13 5.66
N SER A 682 21.26 -17.71 6.72
CA SER A 682 19.91 -17.17 6.58
C SER A 682 19.87 -15.90 5.71
N MET A 683 20.88 -15.04 5.76
CA MET A 683 20.99 -13.85 4.90
C MET A 683 21.22 -14.23 3.44
N ARG A 684 22.01 -15.27 3.15
CA ARG A 684 22.13 -15.83 1.81
C ARG A 684 20.80 -16.38 1.31
N THR A 685 20.06 -17.09 2.16
CA THR A 685 18.74 -17.60 1.80
C THR A 685 17.78 -16.44 1.51
N ASP A 686 17.83 -15.36 2.28
CA ASP A 686 17.08 -14.15 1.99
C ASP A 686 17.50 -13.54 0.65
N TYR A 687 18.80 -13.41 0.37
CA TYR A 687 19.33 -12.96 -0.92
C TYR A 687 18.84 -13.80 -2.10
N GLU A 688 18.96 -15.13 -2.04
CA GLU A 688 18.57 -16.06 -3.10
C GLU A 688 17.05 -16.03 -3.37
N ASN A 689 16.26 -15.77 -2.33
CA ASN A 689 14.81 -15.58 -2.43
C ASN A 689 14.41 -14.11 -2.72
N GLY A 690 15.39 -13.24 -2.95
CA GLY A 690 15.24 -11.81 -3.19
C GLY A 690 14.72 -10.99 -2.00
N LYS A 691 14.59 -11.56 -0.79
CA LYS A 691 13.98 -10.93 0.38
C LYS A 691 14.88 -9.87 1.03
N PRO A 692 14.29 -8.91 1.77
CA PRO A 692 15.07 -7.95 2.55
C PRO A 692 15.94 -8.67 3.58
N MET A 693 17.22 -8.32 3.61
CA MET A 693 18.23 -8.87 4.52
C MET A 693 18.36 -8.01 5.78
N GLU A 694 18.71 -8.63 6.91
CA GLU A 694 18.96 -7.99 8.22
C GLU A 694 20.33 -7.25 8.25
N VAL A 695 20.63 -6.46 7.23
CA VAL A 695 21.93 -5.79 7.05
C VAL A 695 22.20 -4.77 8.16
N GLU A 696 21.19 -3.96 8.50
CA GLU A 696 21.32 -2.89 9.49
C GLU A 696 21.69 -3.41 10.88
N VAL A 697 20.99 -4.43 11.39
CA VAL A 697 21.18 -4.91 12.77
C VAL A 697 22.35 -5.89 12.93
N ILE A 698 22.86 -6.45 11.82
CA ILE A 698 24.00 -7.38 11.84
C ILE A 698 25.31 -6.67 11.52
N LEU A 699 25.31 -5.71 10.59
CA LEU A 699 26.51 -5.02 10.11
C LEU A 699 26.45 -3.52 10.40
N GLY A 700 25.31 -2.89 10.11
CA GLY A 700 25.12 -1.45 10.26
C GLY A 700 25.29 -0.94 11.69
N TYR A 701 24.75 -1.64 12.67
CA TYR A 701 24.85 -1.25 14.08
C TYR A 701 26.30 -1.31 14.60
N PRO A 702 27.07 -2.42 14.41
CA PRO A 702 28.50 -2.42 14.70
C PRO A 702 29.29 -1.32 13.97
N VAL A 703 29.01 -1.06 12.68
CA VAL A 703 29.67 0.01 11.93
C VAL A 703 29.37 1.38 12.54
N LYS A 704 28.09 1.67 12.80
CA LYS A 704 27.65 2.92 13.42
C LYS A 704 28.36 3.15 14.75
N LYS A 705 28.38 2.15 15.63
CA LYS A 705 29.03 2.25 16.94
C LYS A 705 30.56 2.34 16.83
N GLY A 706 31.17 1.62 15.91
CA GLY A 706 32.60 1.76 15.62
C GLY A 706 32.98 3.16 15.19
N LEU A 707 32.20 3.79 14.30
CA LEU A 707 32.40 5.18 13.88
C LEU A 707 32.20 6.18 15.03
N GLU A 708 31.14 6.01 15.84
CA GLU A 708 30.87 6.83 17.03
C GLU A 708 32.01 6.76 18.06
N LEU A 709 32.57 5.56 18.29
CA LEU A 709 33.62 5.28 19.28
C LEU A 709 35.04 5.39 18.69
N LYS A 710 35.18 5.74 17.41
CA LYS A 710 36.46 5.86 16.69
C LYS A 710 37.30 4.57 16.70
N ILE A 711 36.63 3.41 16.61
CA ILE A 711 37.26 2.11 16.42
C ILE A 711 37.46 1.85 14.92
N ASP A 712 38.60 1.27 14.54
CA ASP A 712 38.83 0.87 13.15
C ASP A 712 37.92 -0.31 12.79
N VAL A 713 36.99 -0.07 11.86
CA VAL A 713 35.98 -1.03 11.40
C VAL A 713 36.00 -1.16 9.88
N ALA A 714 37.15 -0.95 9.24
CA ALA A 714 37.26 -0.88 7.78
C ALA A 714 36.72 -2.12 7.06
N THR A 715 36.92 -3.32 7.61
CA THR A 715 36.50 -4.57 6.97
C THR A 715 34.98 -4.71 7.03
N ILE A 716 34.37 -4.60 8.21
CA ILE A 716 32.92 -4.69 8.35
C ILE A 716 32.20 -3.53 7.66
N HIS A 717 32.78 -2.32 7.68
CA HIS A 717 32.25 -1.16 6.97
C HIS A 717 32.20 -1.41 5.46
N THR A 718 33.26 -1.96 4.87
CA THR A 718 33.27 -2.31 3.44
C THR A 718 32.17 -3.31 3.10
N LEU A 719 32.04 -4.39 3.88
CA LEU A 719 31.00 -5.40 3.65
C LEU A 719 29.60 -4.83 3.81
N TYR A 720 29.40 -3.98 4.82
CA TYR A 720 28.15 -3.25 5.05
C TYR A 720 27.77 -2.40 3.84
N THR A 721 28.68 -1.58 3.31
CA THR A 721 28.43 -0.72 2.15
C THR A 721 28.02 -1.53 0.92
N VAL A 722 28.71 -2.63 0.64
CA VAL A 722 28.39 -3.48 -0.53
C VAL A 722 27.06 -4.19 -0.33
N LEU A 723 26.81 -4.74 0.87
CA LEU A 723 25.54 -5.42 1.16
C LEU A 723 24.35 -4.47 1.20
N LEU A 724 24.53 -3.22 1.60
CA LEU A 724 23.49 -2.20 1.48
C LEU A 724 23.10 -1.97 0.02
N ALA A 725 24.07 -1.82 -0.88
CA ALA A 725 23.80 -1.63 -2.30
C ALA A 725 23.03 -2.84 -2.88
N ILE A 726 23.45 -4.06 -2.51
CA ILE A 726 22.78 -5.29 -2.91
C ILE A 726 21.38 -5.40 -2.31
N ASN A 727 21.23 -5.15 -1.01
CA ASN A 727 19.95 -5.22 -0.32
C ASN A 727 18.98 -4.19 -0.89
N LYS A 728 19.45 -2.97 -1.19
CA LYS A 728 18.66 -1.94 -1.87
C LYS A 728 18.22 -2.40 -3.25
N ARG A 729 19.09 -3.04 -4.04
CA ARG A 729 18.73 -3.65 -5.34
C ARG A 729 17.70 -4.77 -5.17
N LEU A 730 17.84 -5.63 -4.17
CA LEU A 730 16.90 -6.73 -3.92
C LEU A 730 15.54 -6.24 -3.44
N ILE A 731 15.53 -5.31 -2.47
CA ILE A 731 14.32 -4.61 -2.04
C ILE A 731 13.67 -4.03 -3.28
N LYS A 732 14.42 -3.32 -4.14
CA LYS A 732 13.94 -2.72 -5.41
C LYS A 732 13.48 -3.71 -6.48
N ALA A 733 13.99 -4.95 -6.50
CA ALA A 733 13.51 -6.03 -7.39
C ALA A 733 12.30 -6.77 -6.79
N GLN A 734 12.10 -6.61 -5.49
CA GLN A 734 10.87 -6.92 -4.77
C GLN A 734 9.96 -5.69 -4.64
N LEU A 735 10.32 -4.57 -5.25
CA LEU A 735 9.39 -3.51 -5.50
C LEU A 735 9.01 -3.58 -6.98
#